data_AF-A0A961HT76-F1
#
_entry.id   AF-A0A961HT76-F1
#
_cell.length_a   1.000
_cell.length_b   1.000
_cell.length_c   1.000
_cell.angle_alpha   90.00
_cell.angle_beta   90.00
_cell.angle_gamma   90.00
#
_symmetry.space_group_name_H-M   'P 1'
#
loop_
_entity.id
_entity.type
_entity.pdbx_description
1 polymer ?
#
loop_
_entity_poly.entity_id
_entity_poly.type
_entity_poly.pdbx_seq_one_letter_code
_entity_poly.pdbx_strand_id
1 'polypeptide(L)'
;MGVPLRARGDSEWALDLSNLKLFTGLSVIARLIGDEILDQSRAGQVDIVVQRRVIAEITPELTELGITGISIYALDDVLRGLPSYQQQFHNQIRTVFGTLQRPRWGSILFPELFPGANKKEHENALLFPFHLHSEEEDIDYFFLVERDSTRGFVRITIERDKGSRINLKSVKAITVDDLDRRTYLQGLTRITESVYLGIQRECENYHNEYMDNARRHGHFFEQLHRVGLTECESITVRWPQEMTGYLVRGPSAEITITLKRALIVLEDKQVVERLLKGDSILMTSNGQKAWLDLSRRGRGLNLSLHQKREAANLEYYLERMPDLEAISLKHPNAFKNMRIFLIHHITGEILGTIRALENMGMSEISVLYVKYAGVVPADYLEALLSLPDNRFHFYGLQKIETHQEIEGHYILSRQYSDISRLIDLDVELDRRRHAFFEAMNYAAGHLFLREALQAREHGERILLIEDGGYLGPTLNQFCLENKTLGDALKHFGVRVTTEASAAKPNKSAQKARPARRRKRSANIDLESVVPMLYCSDADLRKPLYEWLQGLLPATVEHTRNGYNRLEAVQEKFKKLAFPAASIAVSNIKREGESREVSISILHAIESILHGLGRVFSQRRVLVLGSCGAIGRNLMEDLAAKIGAENLLGVDVVADGKRKWLETQSISKLPERELYNIDMIIGVIGISVLTEAKIEKLIIHNRRREIYFASGSTKTAEFTHLSQWLQKLQKQSKPTIQKIPVELDVTPVRDPQTRHIVGSRVRIFFNPGSDQAQFNHLKGTFRDLYLLGGLTPINFLFYGVPTETMDSILAQLLQVAAGTVTRLQEGVRLPARLLAVDHQVDPDGNLLK
;
A
#
# COMPACT_ATOMS: atom_id res chain seq x y z
N MET A 1 12.86 5.30 30.01
CA MET A 1 13.53 4.01 30.35
C MET A 1 14.62 4.12 31.43
N GLY A 2 15.10 5.31 31.82
CA GLY A 2 16.17 5.42 32.83
C GLY A 2 17.56 4.99 32.32
N VAL A 3 17.67 4.74 31.02
CA VAL A 3 18.91 4.51 30.27
C VAL A 3 19.09 5.71 29.33
N PRO A 4 20.28 6.32 29.26
CA PRO A 4 20.50 7.48 28.41
C PRO A 4 20.44 7.09 26.92
N LEU A 5 19.64 7.81 26.15
CA LEU A 5 19.65 7.76 24.70
C LEU A 5 20.80 8.65 24.19
N ARG A 6 21.78 8.07 23.51
CA ARG A 6 23.01 8.78 23.09
C ARG A 6 23.07 8.89 21.56
N ALA A 7 23.39 10.06 21.04
CA ALA A 7 23.64 10.22 19.60
C ALA A 7 24.94 9.49 19.20
N ARG A 8 24.93 8.82 18.05
CA ARG A 8 26.13 8.19 17.42
C ARG A 8 26.45 8.75 16.03
N GLY A 9 25.59 9.61 15.48
CA GLY A 9 25.75 10.31 14.21
C GLY A 9 24.55 11.23 13.95
N ASP A 10 24.41 11.74 12.73
CA ASP A 10 23.37 12.75 12.39
C ASP A 10 21.94 12.22 12.49
N SER A 11 21.72 10.91 12.28
CA SER A 11 20.39 10.27 12.32
C SER A 11 20.39 8.90 12.99
N GLU A 12 21.34 8.67 13.92
CA GLU A 12 21.42 7.42 14.68
C GLU A 12 21.62 7.68 16.16
N TRP A 13 20.79 7.01 16.96
CA TRP A 13 20.83 7.04 18.42
C TRP A 13 21.01 5.65 18.97
N ALA A 14 21.62 5.54 20.15
CA ALA A 14 21.89 4.26 20.78
C ALA A 14 21.45 4.22 22.24
N LEU A 15 21.03 3.02 22.64
CA LEU A 15 20.55 2.72 23.98
C LEU A 15 21.03 1.32 24.41
N ASP A 16 21.64 1.24 25.60
CA ASP A 16 22.14 -0.03 26.16
C ASP A 16 21.21 -0.57 27.24
N LEU A 17 20.51 -1.66 26.91
CA LEU A 17 19.55 -2.35 27.77
C LEU A 17 20.16 -3.54 28.53
N SER A 18 21.47 -3.75 28.51
CA SER A 18 22.11 -4.89 29.20
C SER A 18 21.76 -4.93 30.69
N ASN A 19 21.67 -3.77 31.33
CA ASN A 19 21.32 -3.65 32.76
C ASN A 19 19.81 -3.57 33.04
N LEU A 20 18.95 -3.55 32.02
CA LEU A 20 17.50 -3.53 32.22
C LEU A 20 17.01 -4.92 32.65
N LYS A 21 16.35 -4.99 33.80
CA LYS A 21 15.65 -6.20 34.26
C LYS A 21 14.26 -6.25 33.63
N LEU A 22 13.81 -7.41 33.18
CA LEU A 22 12.49 -7.58 32.56
C LEU A 22 11.62 -8.46 33.45
N PHE A 23 10.60 -7.88 34.07
CA PHE A 23 9.63 -8.63 34.87
C PHE A 23 8.53 -9.17 33.97
N THR A 24 8.14 -10.42 34.20
CA THR A 24 6.98 -11.05 33.57
C THR A 24 5.75 -10.91 34.48
N GLY A 25 4.55 -11.12 33.95
CA GLY A 25 3.33 -11.12 34.78
C GLY A 25 2.89 -9.78 35.41
N LEU A 26 3.52 -8.64 35.09
CA LEU A 26 3.20 -7.35 35.73
C LEU A 26 1.72 -6.96 35.68
N SER A 27 1.05 -7.22 34.55
CA SER A 27 -0.38 -6.92 34.42
C SER A 27 -1.24 -7.85 35.28
N VAL A 28 -0.80 -9.08 35.50
CA VAL A 28 -1.47 -10.06 36.36
C VAL A 28 -1.31 -9.65 37.82
N ILE A 29 -0.09 -9.31 38.26
CA ILE A 29 0.16 -8.82 39.63
C ILE A 29 -0.63 -7.55 39.91
N ALA A 30 -0.56 -6.56 39.02
CA ALA A 30 -1.25 -5.29 39.21
C ALA A 30 -2.77 -5.45 39.32
N ARG A 31 -3.34 -6.34 38.50
CA ARG A 31 -4.77 -6.65 38.56
C ARG A 31 -5.15 -7.41 39.83
N LEU A 32 -4.39 -8.44 40.19
CA LEU A 32 -4.71 -9.22 41.38
C LEU A 32 -4.65 -8.38 42.66
N ILE A 33 -3.67 -7.48 42.77
CA ILE A 33 -3.56 -6.55 43.89
C ILE A 33 -4.68 -5.49 43.82
N GLY A 34 -4.89 -4.90 42.64
CA GLY A 34 -5.89 -3.84 42.47
C GLY A 34 -7.32 -4.31 42.72
N ASP A 35 -7.70 -5.48 42.19
CA ASP A 35 -9.01 -6.09 42.38
C ASP A 35 -9.23 -6.46 43.87
N GLU A 36 -8.19 -6.92 44.58
CA GLU A 36 -8.28 -7.23 46.02
C GLU A 36 -8.49 -5.97 46.88
N ILE A 37 -7.79 -4.87 46.57
CA ILE A 37 -8.01 -3.57 47.23
C ILE A 37 -9.43 -3.04 46.94
N LEU A 38 -9.89 -3.17 45.70
CA LEU A 38 -11.24 -2.77 45.28
C LEU A 38 -12.32 -3.54 46.01
N ASP A 39 -12.16 -4.86 46.15
CA ASP A 39 -13.13 -5.71 46.84
C ASP A 39 -13.20 -5.36 48.34
N GLN A 40 -12.05 -5.12 48.99
CA GLN A 40 -12.00 -4.68 50.39
C GLN A 40 -12.59 -3.27 50.58
N SER A 41 -12.37 -2.36 49.63
CA SER A 41 -12.97 -1.02 49.62
C SER A 41 -14.50 -1.09 49.49
N ARG A 42 -15.02 -1.94 48.59
CA ARG A 42 -16.47 -2.18 48.44
C ARG A 42 -17.10 -2.80 49.68
N ALA A 43 -16.34 -3.57 50.46
CA ALA A 43 -16.79 -4.17 51.71
C ALA A 43 -16.89 -3.15 52.88
N GLY A 44 -16.51 -1.88 52.67
CA GLY A 44 -16.65 -0.82 53.66
C GLY A 44 -15.58 -0.83 54.76
N GLN A 45 -14.41 -1.42 54.49
CA GLN A 45 -13.25 -1.31 55.39
C GLN A 45 -12.68 0.11 55.34
N VAL A 46 -12.33 0.65 56.51
CA VAL A 46 -11.79 2.01 56.66
C VAL A 46 -10.36 2.08 56.10
N ASP A 47 -9.37 1.49 56.78
CA ASP A 47 -8.01 1.41 56.24
C ASP A 47 -7.79 0.00 55.64
N ILE A 48 -7.29 -0.07 54.41
CA ILE A 48 -7.05 -1.33 53.69
C ILE A 48 -5.58 -1.73 53.82
N VAL A 49 -5.37 -2.98 54.24
CA VAL A 49 -4.05 -3.61 54.26
C VAL A 49 -4.11 -4.91 53.47
N VAL A 50 -3.50 -4.91 52.28
CA VAL A 50 -3.36 -6.11 51.46
C VAL A 50 -1.95 -6.64 51.60
N GLN A 51 -1.82 -7.89 52.05
CA GLN A 51 -0.55 -8.60 52.09
C GLN A 51 -0.60 -9.81 51.17
N ARG A 52 0.26 -9.81 50.16
CA ARG A 52 0.23 -10.80 49.11
C ARG A 52 1.58 -11.44 48.92
N ARG A 53 1.63 -12.76 48.96
CA ARG A 53 2.84 -13.51 48.63
C ARG A 53 3.14 -13.38 47.14
N VAL A 54 4.41 -13.20 46.79
CA VAL A 54 4.83 -13.25 45.38
C VAL A 54 4.76 -14.70 44.90
N ILE A 55 4.11 -14.90 43.75
CA ILE A 55 3.97 -16.22 43.10
C ILE A 55 5.06 -16.30 42.03
N ALA A 56 6.02 -17.20 42.23
CA ALA A 56 7.20 -17.34 41.35
C ALA A 56 6.81 -17.71 39.92
N GLU A 57 5.69 -18.41 39.72
CA GLU A 57 5.17 -18.78 38.40
C GLU A 57 4.61 -17.58 37.62
N ILE A 58 4.25 -16.47 38.30
CA ILE A 58 3.70 -15.27 37.68
C ILE A 58 4.80 -14.25 37.39
N THR A 59 5.67 -14.01 38.36
CA THR A 59 6.80 -13.06 38.24
C THR A 59 8.01 -13.65 38.97
N PRO A 60 8.72 -14.60 38.34
CA PRO A 60 9.89 -15.25 38.94
C PRO A 60 10.96 -14.23 39.29
N GLU A 61 11.06 -13.15 38.52
CA GLU A 61 12.09 -12.13 38.70
C GLU A 61 11.97 -11.46 40.06
N LEU A 62 10.76 -11.21 40.59
CA LEU A 62 10.57 -10.64 41.94
C LEU A 62 11.07 -11.60 43.03
N THR A 63 10.87 -12.91 42.85
CA THR A 63 11.36 -13.93 43.79
C THR A 63 12.88 -14.01 43.74
N GLU A 64 13.48 -13.90 42.55
CA GLU A 64 14.94 -13.79 42.38
C GLU A 64 15.52 -12.53 43.05
N LEU A 65 14.72 -11.44 43.21
CA LEU A 65 15.14 -10.25 43.99
C LEU A 65 15.05 -10.47 45.52
N GLY A 66 14.69 -11.67 45.96
CA GLY A 66 14.43 -11.97 47.38
C GLY A 66 13.13 -11.36 47.90
N ILE A 67 12.21 -10.95 47.01
CA ILE A 67 10.90 -10.43 47.42
C ILE A 67 9.96 -11.61 47.62
N THR A 68 9.62 -11.87 48.88
CA THR A 68 8.70 -12.94 49.29
C THR A 68 7.24 -12.46 49.33
N GLY A 69 7.01 -11.16 49.47
CA GLY A 69 5.67 -10.58 49.49
C GLY A 69 5.61 -9.09 49.17
N ILE A 70 4.39 -8.64 48.87
CA ILE A 70 4.03 -7.24 48.63
C ILE A 70 2.99 -6.87 49.68
N SER A 71 3.21 -5.77 50.39
CA SER A 71 2.27 -5.20 51.35
C SER A 71 1.80 -3.85 50.84
N ILE A 72 0.49 -3.67 50.69
CA ILE A 72 -0.10 -2.37 50.34
C ILE A 72 -0.93 -1.85 51.50
N TYR A 73 -0.69 -0.61 51.87
CA TYR A 73 -1.48 0.14 52.85
C TYR A 73 -2.13 1.32 52.15
N ALA A 74 -3.45 1.45 52.24
CA ALA A 74 -4.20 2.57 51.67
C ALA A 74 -5.27 3.07 52.67
N LEU A 75 -5.36 4.39 52.84
CA LEU A 75 -6.33 5.03 53.71
C LEU A 75 -7.73 5.11 53.07
N ASP A 76 -8.79 5.07 53.89
CA ASP A 76 -10.21 5.14 53.46
C ASP A 76 -10.47 6.26 52.45
N ASP A 77 -9.92 7.44 52.74
CA ASP A 77 -10.16 8.66 51.98
C ASP A 77 -9.59 8.58 50.55
N VAL A 78 -8.50 7.85 50.32
CA VAL A 78 -7.99 7.57 48.98
C VAL A 78 -8.89 6.58 48.23
N LEU A 79 -9.56 5.69 48.95
CA LEU A 79 -10.25 4.53 48.36
C LEU A 79 -11.69 4.83 47.96
N ARG A 80 -12.32 5.87 48.53
CA ARG A 80 -13.71 6.27 48.22
C ARG A 80 -13.96 6.54 46.73
N GLY A 81 -12.97 7.09 46.02
CA GLY A 81 -13.07 7.37 44.58
C GLY A 81 -12.70 6.20 43.67
N LEU A 82 -12.08 5.14 44.23
CA LEU A 82 -11.44 4.06 43.48
C LEU A 82 -12.34 3.37 42.43
N PRO A 83 -13.64 3.15 42.66
CA PRO A 83 -14.53 2.60 41.63
C PRO A 83 -14.61 3.43 40.34
N SER A 84 -14.40 4.75 40.41
CA SER A 84 -14.46 5.66 39.27
C SER A 84 -13.19 5.59 38.40
N TYR A 85 -12.04 5.23 38.98
CA TYR A 85 -10.73 5.21 38.31
C TYR A 85 -9.97 3.87 38.42
N GLN A 86 -10.69 2.75 38.58
CA GLN A 86 -10.13 1.39 38.70
C GLN A 86 -9.03 1.09 37.66
N GLN A 87 -9.29 1.42 36.39
CA GLN A 87 -8.35 1.12 35.32
C GLN A 87 -7.04 1.92 35.45
N GLN A 88 -7.12 3.17 35.91
CA GLN A 88 -5.95 4.01 36.16
C GLN A 88 -5.18 3.53 37.38
N PHE A 89 -5.86 3.09 38.43
CA PHE A 89 -5.21 2.49 39.61
C PHE A 89 -4.41 1.22 39.26
N HIS A 90 -4.99 0.31 38.45
CA HIS A 90 -4.26 -0.84 37.92
C HIS A 90 -3.03 -0.43 37.11
N ASN A 91 -3.15 0.63 36.31
CA ASN A 91 -2.02 1.18 35.55
C ASN A 91 -0.95 1.76 36.47
N GLN A 92 -1.31 2.46 37.55
CA GLN A 92 -0.37 3.03 38.53
C GLN A 92 0.41 1.95 39.29
N ILE A 93 -0.24 0.88 39.76
CA ILE A 93 0.44 -0.27 40.37
C ILE A 93 1.42 -0.91 39.36
N ARG A 94 0.97 -1.10 38.12
CA ARG A 94 1.83 -1.58 37.03
C ARG A 94 3.01 -0.64 36.77
N THR A 95 2.79 0.68 36.87
CA THR A 95 3.85 1.69 36.72
C THR A 95 4.90 1.61 37.81
N VAL A 96 4.51 1.29 39.04
CA VAL A 96 5.45 1.04 40.15
C VAL A 96 6.38 -0.12 39.84
N PHE A 97 5.84 -1.32 39.63
CA PHE A 97 6.69 -2.49 39.31
C PHE A 97 7.44 -2.32 38.00
N GLY A 98 6.79 -1.66 37.03
CA GLY A 98 7.38 -1.22 35.78
C GLY A 98 8.63 -0.37 35.97
N THR A 99 8.64 0.48 37.00
CA THR A 99 9.72 1.39 37.35
C THR A 99 10.90 0.68 38.01
N LEU A 100 10.62 -0.32 38.85
CA LEU A 100 11.64 -1.10 39.57
C LEU A 100 12.56 -1.90 38.64
N GLN A 101 12.12 -2.19 37.42
CA GLN A 101 12.93 -2.81 36.36
C GLN A 101 14.12 -1.95 35.89
N ARG A 102 14.06 -0.62 36.11
CA ARG A 102 14.96 0.36 35.49
C ARG A 102 16.17 0.61 36.39
N PRO A 103 17.40 0.62 35.86
CA PRO A 103 18.60 0.87 36.67
C PRO A 103 18.53 2.17 37.49
N ARG A 104 18.04 3.28 36.93
CA ARG A 104 17.91 4.57 37.63
C ARG A 104 17.11 4.49 38.93
N TRP A 105 16.03 3.69 38.96
CA TRP A 105 15.07 3.67 40.07
C TRP A 105 15.15 2.37 40.86
N GLY A 106 15.27 1.23 40.18
CA GLY A 106 15.46 -0.08 40.78
C GLY A 106 16.73 -0.15 41.63
N SER A 107 17.83 0.52 41.24
CA SER A 107 19.06 0.52 42.04
C SER A 107 18.93 1.24 43.39
N ILE A 108 17.92 2.10 43.56
CA ILE A 108 17.66 2.79 44.83
C ILE A 108 17.12 1.80 45.86
N LEU A 109 16.16 0.95 45.46
CA LEU A 109 15.59 -0.07 46.35
C LEU A 109 16.38 -1.38 46.35
N PHE A 110 17.06 -1.69 45.25
CA PHE A 110 17.74 -2.96 44.99
C PHE A 110 19.17 -2.77 44.45
N PRO A 111 20.05 -2.06 45.16
CA PRO A 111 21.40 -1.71 44.66
C PRO A 111 22.25 -2.93 44.32
N GLU A 112 22.08 -4.06 45.02
CA GLU A 112 22.82 -5.29 44.75
C GLU A 112 22.49 -5.95 43.40
N LEU A 113 21.40 -5.55 42.75
CA LEU A 113 20.92 -6.13 41.49
C LEU A 113 21.33 -5.35 40.24
N PHE A 114 21.84 -4.12 40.43
CA PHE A 114 22.23 -3.23 39.35
C PHE A 114 23.73 -2.90 39.43
N PRO A 115 24.54 -3.34 38.45
CA PRO A 115 25.97 -3.06 38.44
C PRO A 115 26.27 -1.55 38.49
N GLY A 116 27.16 -1.13 39.40
CA GLY A 116 27.54 0.29 39.56
C GLY A 116 26.65 1.12 40.49
N ALA A 117 25.63 0.52 41.13
CA ALA A 117 24.82 1.20 42.13
C ALA A 117 25.62 1.53 43.41
N ASN A 118 25.36 2.71 44.00
CA ASN A 118 26.05 3.15 45.21
C ASN A 118 25.47 2.43 46.44
N LYS A 119 26.21 1.46 47.01
CA LYS A 119 25.82 0.67 48.19
C LYS A 119 25.70 1.48 49.51
N LYS A 120 25.66 2.81 49.46
CA LYS A 120 25.45 3.68 50.64
C LYS A 120 24.01 4.21 50.74
N GLU A 121 23.12 3.78 49.86
CA GLU A 121 21.74 4.26 49.73
C GLU A 121 20.67 3.21 50.13
N HIS A 122 20.99 2.29 51.05
CA HIS A 122 20.13 1.15 51.43
C HIS A 122 18.84 1.48 52.21
N GLU A 123 18.53 2.76 52.45
CA GLU A 123 17.36 3.19 53.23
C GLU A 123 16.48 4.20 52.47
N ASN A 124 16.67 4.32 51.16
CA ASN A 124 15.92 5.27 50.36
C ASN A 124 14.56 4.69 49.93
N ALA A 125 13.50 5.47 50.00
CA ALA A 125 12.17 5.14 49.46
C ALA A 125 11.97 5.77 48.07
N LEU A 126 11.03 5.25 47.28
CA LEU A 126 10.59 5.88 46.02
C LEU A 126 9.22 6.51 46.19
N LEU A 127 9.11 7.80 45.88
CA LEU A 127 7.85 8.54 45.88
C LEU A 127 7.32 8.68 44.44
N PHE A 128 6.11 8.18 44.20
CA PHE A 128 5.40 8.26 42.91
C PHE A 128 4.27 9.29 43.04
N PRO A 129 4.47 10.53 42.56
CA PRO A 129 3.52 11.62 42.76
C PRO A 129 2.39 11.60 41.72
N PHE A 130 1.58 10.54 41.66
CA PHE A 130 0.55 10.38 40.63
C PHE A 130 -0.46 11.53 40.55
N HIS A 131 -0.75 12.20 41.66
CA HIS A 131 -1.57 13.42 41.71
C HIS A 131 -1.02 14.60 40.89
N LEU A 132 0.30 14.68 40.64
CA LEU A 132 0.89 15.72 39.79
C LEU A 132 0.80 15.40 38.29
N HIS A 133 0.44 14.16 37.96
CA HIS A 133 0.51 13.59 36.61
C HIS A 133 -0.86 13.07 36.11
N SER A 134 -1.94 13.29 36.87
CA SER A 134 -3.29 12.86 36.51
C SER A 134 -4.12 14.06 36.05
N GLU A 135 -4.89 13.90 34.97
CA GLU A 135 -5.91 14.87 34.55
C GLU A 135 -7.24 14.70 35.31
N GLU A 136 -7.41 13.59 36.03
CA GLU A 136 -8.61 13.32 36.83
C GLU A 136 -8.51 14.00 38.20
N GLU A 137 -9.44 14.92 38.50
CA GLU A 137 -9.50 15.68 39.76
C GLU A 137 -9.63 14.78 41.00
N ASP A 138 -10.15 13.55 40.85
CA ASP A 138 -10.33 12.57 41.92
C ASP A 138 -9.03 11.84 42.32
N ILE A 139 -7.93 12.03 41.57
CA ILE A 139 -6.62 11.43 41.86
C ILE A 139 -5.72 12.47 42.54
N ASP A 140 -5.81 12.55 43.87
CA ASP A 140 -5.03 13.48 44.71
C ASP A 140 -4.03 12.77 45.64
N TYR A 141 -3.68 11.53 45.32
CA TYR A 141 -2.80 10.67 46.10
C TYR A 141 -1.42 10.41 45.48
N PHE A 142 -0.49 9.93 46.29
CA PHE A 142 0.84 9.45 45.89
C PHE A 142 1.06 8.02 46.37
N PHE A 143 2.01 7.30 45.76
CA PHE A 143 2.49 6.02 46.27
C PHE A 143 3.90 6.20 46.83
N LEU A 144 4.13 5.79 48.07
CA LEU A 144 5.46 5.64 48.66
C LEU A 144 5.84 4.17 48.65
N VAL A 145 6.96 3.83 48.00
CA VAL A 145 7.41 2.45 47.82
C VAL A 145 8.71 2.24 48.57
N GLU A 146 8.69 1.28 49.48
CA GLU A 146 9.79 0.96 50.38
C GLU A 146 10.15 -0.52 50.28
N ARG A 147 11.40 -0.86 50.60
CA ARG A 147 11.84 -2.25 50.70
C ARG A 147 12.17 -2.59 52.15
N ASP A 148 11.52 -3.62 52.67
CA ASP A 148 11.96 -4.29 53.89
C ASP A 148 12.97 -5.38 53.51
N SER A 149 14.26 -5.05 53.65
CA SER A 149 15.37 -5.94 53.35
C SER A 149 15.48 -7.13 54.31
N THR A 150 14.90 -7.04 55.51
CA THR A 150 14.99 -8.09 56.54
C THR A 150 13.96 -9.19 56.31
N ARG A 151 12.75 -8.81 55.88
CA ARG A 151 11.64 -9.76 55.63
C ARG A 151 11.43 -10.06 54.15
N GLY A 152 12.11 -9.34 53.27
CA GLY A 152 11.97 -9.50 51.82
C GLY A 152 10.61 -9.01 51.32
N PHE A 153 10.09 -7.90 51.85
CA PHE A 153 8.82 -7.32 51.42
C PHE A 153 9.02 -6.02 50.65
N VAL A 154 8.17 -5.78 49.65
CA VAL A 154 7.96 -4.44 49.09
C VAL A 154 6.71 -3.85 49.72
N ARG A 155 6.85 -2.70 50.39
CA ARG A 155 5.73 -1.97 50.98
C ARG A 155 5.33 -0.82 50.06
N ILE A 156 4.05 -0.70 49.76
CA ILE A 156 3.46 0.41 49.00
C ILE A 156 2.46 1.09 49.91
N THR A 157 2.74 2.33 50.29
CA THR A 157 1.83 3.16 51.08
C THR A 157 1.17 4.20 50.20
N ILE A 158 -0.15 4.28 50.26
CA ILE A 158 -0.97 5.15 49.40
C ILE A 158 -1.70 6.16 50.30
N GLU A 159 -1.36 7.44 50.15
CA GLU A 159 -1.96 8.54 50.91
C GLU A 159 -2.23 9.75 50.02
N ARG A 160 -3.19 10.60 50.43
CA ARG A 160 -3.46 11.89 49.79
C ARG A 160 -2.31 12.87 50.05
N ASP A 161 -2.05 13.77 49.10
CA ASP A 161 -1.10 14.87 49.30
C ASP A 161 -1.56 15.79 50.45
N LYS A 162 -2.86 16.13 50.46
CA LYS A 162 -3.49 16.89 51.54
C LYS A 162 -3.91 15.97 52.68
N GLY A 163 -3.29 16.13 53.85
CA GLY A 163 -3.63 15.35 55.06
C GLY A 163 -2.81 14.06 55.25
N SER A 164 -1.74 13.88 54.45
CA SER A 164 -0.75 12.81 54.64
C SER A 164 -0.30 12.70 56.10
N ARG A 165 -0.39 11.49 56.65
CA ARG A 165 0.13 11.16 57.99
C ARG A 165 1.63 10.90 57.94
N ILE A 166 2.18 10.63 56.75
CA ILE A 166 3.61 10.45 56.53
C ILE A 166 4.30 11.80 56.48
N ASN A 167 5.25 11.99 57.40
CA ASN A 167 6.19 13.10 57.31
C ASN A 167 7.25 12.79 56.23
N LEU A 168 6.96 13.19 54.99
CA LEU A 168 7.87 13.02 53.85
C LEU A 168 9.23 13.72 54.04
N LYS A 169 9.36 14.68 54.99
CA LYS A 169 10.65 15.32 55.32
C LYS A 169 11.56 14.42 56.17
N SER A 170 11.00 13.45 56.90
CA SER A 170 11.77 12.51 57.73
C SER A 170 12.07 11.19 57.02
N VAL A 171 11.34 10.86 55.95
CA VAL A 171 11.64 9.70 55.08
C VAL A 171 12.60 10.14 53.99
N LYS A 172 13.71 9.41 53.80
CA LYS A 172 14.65 9.67 52.72
C LYS A 172 14.09 9.16 51.38
N ALA A 173 13.06 9.85 50.86
CA ALA A 173 12.37 9.45 49.63
C ALA A 173 12.91 10.21 48.40
N ILE A 174 13.14 9.49 47.31
CA ILE A 174 13.49 10.06 46.00
C ILE A 174 12.23 10.07 45.14
N THR A 175 11.89 11.23 44.58
CA THR A 175 10.72 11.39 43.71
C THR A 175 11.00 10.82 42.33
N VAL A 176 10.08 9.99 41.84
CA VAL A 176 10.10 9.46 40.47
C VAL A 176 9.61 10.55 39.52
N ASP A 177 10.54 11.21 38.84
CA ASP A 177 10.30 12.42 38.03
C ASP A 177 9.97 12.15 36.55
N ASP A 178 9.88 10.88 36.14
CA ASP A 178 9.75 10.49 34.73
C ASP A 178 8.48 9.68 34.41
N LEU A 179 7.41 9.88 35.20
CA LEU A 179 6.14 9.15 35.05
C LEU A 179 5.43 9.45 33.72
N ASP A 180 5.41 10.70 33.27
CA ASP A 180 4.76 11.12 32.00
C ASP A 180 5.54 10.73 30.74
N ARG A 181 6.78 10.29 30.91
CA ARG A 181 7.65 9.95 29.80
C ARG A 181 7.33 8.57 29.20
N ARG A 182 6.49 7.77 29.86
CA ARG A 182 6.29 6.36 29.53
C ARG A 182 4.85 5.98 29.25
N THR A 183 4.66 5.24 28.16
CA THR A 183 3.40 4.55 27.85
C THR A 183 3.64 3.04 27.81
N TYR A 184 3.01 2.28 28.69
CA TYR A 184 3.25 0.84 28.81
C TYR A 184 2.54 0.01 27.73
N LEU A 185 3.31 -0.83 27.03
CA LEU A 185 2.81 -1.79 26.04
C LEU A 185 2.29 -3.05 26.75
N GLN A 186 0.99 -3.32 26.60
CA GLN A 186 0.37 -4.52 27.18
C GLN A 186 0.65 -5.77 26.33
N GLY A 187 0.86 -6.92 26.99
CA GLY A 187 0.94 -8.23 26.33
C GLY A 187 2.25 -8.51 25.60
N LEU A 188 3.31 -7.71 25.81
CA LEU A 188 4.59 -7.85 25.11
C LEU A 188 5.14 -9.29 25.08
N THR A 189 5.08 -10.03 26.19
CA THR A 189 5.56 -11.43 26.24
C THR A 189 4.90 -12.31 25.17
N ARG A 190 3.56 -12.30 25.09
CA ARG A 190 2.81 -13.11 24.11
C ARG A 190 3.09 -12.65 22.67
N ILE A 191 3.23 -11.33 22.48
CA ILE A 191 3.54 -10.76 21.17
C ILE A 191 4.92 -11.23 20.71
N THR A 192 5.94 -11.15 21.57
CA THR A 192 7.30 -11.54 21.23
C THR A 192 7.44 -13.03 20.99
N GLU A 193 6.72 -13.87 21.73
CA GLU A 193 6.64 -15.31 21.49
C GLU A 193 6.01 -15.61 20.12
N SER A 194 4.90 -14.93 19.79
CA SER A 194 4.24 -15.08 18.48
C SER A 194 5.13 -14.63 17.33
N VAL A 195 5.82 -13.49 17.47
CA VAL A 195 6.77 -12.99 16.47
C VAL A 195 7.95 -13.96 16.32
N TYR A 196 8.47 -14.50 17.42
CA TYR A 196 9.56 -15.47 17.38
C TYR A 196 9.16 -16.76 16.65
N LEU A 197 7.97 -17.32 16.93
CA LEU A 197 7.45 -18.47 16.20
C LEU A 197 7.30 -18.19 14.70
N GLY A 198 6.90 -16.95 14.35
CA GLY A 198 6.89 -16.48 12.97
C GLY A 198 8.28 -16.48 12.34
N ILE A 199 9.26 -15.89 13.02
CA ILE A 199 10.68 -15.87 12.59
C ILE A 199 11.21 -17.29 12.37
N GLN A 200 10.92 -18.22 13.28
CA GLN A 200 11.35 -19.62 13.14
C GLN A 200 10.78 -20.27 11.87
N ARG A 201 9.49 -20.06 11.58
CA ARG A 201 8.87 -20.57 10.35
C ARG A 201 9.50 -19.98 9.10
N GLU A 202 9.77 -18.68 9.10
CA GLU A 202 10.43 -18.03 7.96
C GLU A 202 11.86 -18.53 7.77
N CYS A 203 12.60 -18.77 8.87
CA CYS A 203 13.92 -19.42 8.82
C CYS A 203 13.84 -20.85 8.24
N GLU A 204 12.84 -21.64 8.62
CA GLU A 204 12.61 -22.99 8.06
C GLU A 204 12.30 -22.95 6.55
N ASN A 205 11.74 -21.82 6.08
CA ASN A 205 11.48 -21.54 4.66
C ASN A 205 12.65 -20.85 3.94
N TYR A 206 13.84 -20.77 4.57
CA TYR A 206 15.03 -20.09 4.03
C TYR A 206 14.84 -18.59 3.76
N HIS A 207 13.90 -17.95 4.46
CA HIS A 207 13.75 -16.50 4.44
C HIS A 207 14.56 -15.86 5.58
N ASN A 208 14.91 -14.59 5.38
CA ASN A 208 15.66 -13.77 6.34
C ASN A 208 14.84 -12.58 6.86
N GLU A 209 13.53 -12.60 6.61
CA GLU A 209 12.59 -11.60 7.09
C GLU A 209 11.27 -12.23 7.54
N TYR A 210 10.66 -11.61 8.56
CA TYR A 210 9.32 -11.88 9.05
C TYR A 210 8.50 -10.61 8.99
N MET A 211 7.31 -10.67 8.40
CA MET A 211 6.39 -9.53 8.31
C MET A 211 5.05 -9.85 8.94
N ASP A 212 4.55 -8.90 9.73
CA ASP A 212 3.24 -8.96 10.35
C ASP A 212 2.46 -7.65 10.16
N ASN A 213 1.13 -7.72 10.29
CA ASN A 213 0.26 -6.56 10.05
C ASN A 213 -0.93 -6.48 11.02
N ALA A 214 -1.54 -5.29 11.05
CA ALA A 214 -2.65 -4.96 11.93
C ALA A 214 -3.88 -5.87 11.79
N ARG A 215 -4.06 -6.55 10.64
CA ARG A 215 -5.19 -7.48 10.46
C ARG A 215 -5.02 -8.77 11.25
N ARG A 216 -3.78 -9.20 11.48
CA ARG A 216 -3.48 -10.42 12.25
C ARG A 216 -3.36 -10.13 13.75
N HIS A 217 -2.73 -9.02 14.12
CA HIS A 217 -2.45 -8.67 15.52
C HIS A 217 -3.01 -7.30 15.94
N GLY A 218 -4.30 -7.06 15.70
CA GLY A 218 -4.94 -5.75 15.95
C GLY A 218 -4.64 -5.14 17.33
N HIS A 219 -4.68 -5.95 18.40
CA HIS A 219 -4.35 -5.48 19.75
C HIS A 219 -2.92 -4.95 19.89
N PHE A 220 -1.91 -5.56 19.23
CA PHE A 220 -0.53 -5.07 19.30
C PHE A 220 -0.41 -3.68 18.65
N PHE A 221 -1.00 -3.50 17.48
CA PHE A 221 -0.99 -2.21 16.78
C PHE A 221 -1.78 -1.15 17.54
N GLU A 222 -2.88 -1.50 18.19
CA GLU A 222 -3.57 -0.58 19.13
C GLU A 222 -2.64 -0.12 20.27
N GLN A 223 -1.74 -0.99 20.77
CA GLN A 223 -0.74 -0.56 21.76
C GLN A 223 0.33 0.35 21.14
N LEU A 224 0.76 0.09 19.89
CA LEU A 224 1.69 0.97 19.18
C LEU A 224 1.08 2.36 18.94
N HIS A 225 -0.22 2.44 18.63
CA HIS A 225 -0.93 3.70 18.49
C HIS A 225 -0.95 4.50 19.79
N ARG A 226 -1.13 3.81 20.94
CA ARG A 226 -1.12 4.46 22.27
C ARG A 226 0.24 5.05 22.64
N VAL A 227 1.36 4.45 22.19
CA VAL A 227 2.70 5.01 22.45
C VAL A 227 3.07 6.17 21.52
N GLY A 228 2.23 6.49 20.54
CA GLY A 228 2.41 7.61 19.61
C GLY A 228 2.70 7.22 18.17
N LEU A 229 2.82 5.92 17.85
CA LEU A 229 3.00 5.43 16.47
C LEU A 229 1.63 5.22 15.80
N THR A 230 0.81 6.27 15.68
CA THR A 230 -0.61 6.19 15.29
C THR A 230 -0.86 5.62 13.90
N GLU A 231 0.09 5.81 12.98
CA GLU A 231 -0.03 5.34 11.60
C GLU A 231 0.50 3.91 11.42
N CYS A 232 1.08 3.29 12.44
CA CYS A 232 1.74 1.99 12.29
C CYS A 232 0.74 0.89 11.94
N GLU A 233 0.97 0.19 10.83
CA GLU A 233 0.10 -0.87 10.28
C GLU A 233 0.84 -2.20 10.07
N SER A 234 2.17 -2.17 10.02
CA SER A 234 3.00 -3.37 9.85
C SER A 234 4.26 -3.34 10.72
N ILE A 235 4.74 -4.51 11.11
CA ILE A 235 6.07 -4.71 11.69
C ILE A 235 6.85 -5.70 10.82
N THR A 236 8.10 -5.35 10.52
CA THR A 236 9.02 -6.23 9.78
C THR A 236 10.24 -6.50 10.64
N VAL A 237 10.56 -7.78 10.87
CA VAL A 237 11.78 -8.21 11.55
C VAL A 237 12.73 -8.83 10.54
N ARG A 238 13.97 -8.35 10.48
CA ARG A 238 15.01 -8.83 9.54
C ARG A 238 16.23 -9.33 10.29
N TRP A 239 16.94 -10.30 9.73
CA TRP A 239 18.19 -10.82 10.28
C TRP A 239 19.17 -11.19 9.16
N PRO A 240 20.49 -11.15 9.42
CA PRO A 240 21.49 -11.62 8.48
C PRO A 240 21.43 -13.16 8.36
N GLN A 241 21.80 -13.70 7.20
CA GLN A 241 21.64 -15.13 6.90
C GLN A 241 22.39 -16.03 7.90
N GLU A 242 23.52 -15.55 8.41
CA GLU A 242 24.37 -16.20 9.41
C GLU A 242 23.64 -16.46 10.74
N MET A 243 22.60 -15.67 11.05
CA MET A 243 21.80 -15.85 12.27
C MET A 243 20.75 -16.98 12.16
N THR A 244 20.41 -17.43 10.95
CA THR A 244 19.35 -18.44 10.73
C THR A 244 19.55 -19.67 11.61
N GLY A 245 20.79 -20.17 11.69
CA GLY A 245 21.13 -21.33 12.53
C GLY A 245 20.90 -21.10 14.03
N TYR A 246 21.17 -19.89 14.53
CA TYR A 246 20.92 -19.50 15.92
C TYR A 246 19.43 -19.25 16.18
N LEU A 247 18.69 -18.67 15.23
CA LEU A 247 17.26 -18.41 15.41
C LEU A 247 16.42 -19.70 15.46
N VAL A 248 16.81 -20.72 14.69
CA VAL A 248 16.12 -22.03 14.67
C VAL A 248 16.52 -22.91 15.84
N ARG A 249 17.83 -22.99 16.18
CA ARG A 249 18.35 -23.96 17.17
C ARG A 249 18.73 -23.36 18.52
N GLY A 250 18.81 -22.03 18.61
CA GLY A 250 19.23 -21.33 19.81
C GLY A 250 18.17 -21.36 20.92
N PRO A 251 18.53 -20.91 22.13
CA PRO A 251 17.61 -20.85 23.25
C PRO A 251 16.48 -19.84 22.97
N SER A 252 15.24 -20.32 22.84
CA SER A 252 14.07 -19.48 22.53
C SER A 252 13.89 -18.31 23.52
N ALA A 253 14.24 -18.53 24.78
CA ALA A 253 14.20 -17.52 25.83
C ALA A 253 15.09 -16.31 25.54
N GLU A 254 16.32 -16.51 25.04
CA GLU A 254 17.27 -15.42 24.78
C GLU A 254 16.80 -14.51 23.64
N ILE A 255 16.29 -15.10 22.56
CA ILE A 255 15.79 -14.36 21.39
C ILE A 255 14.51 -13.62 21.77
N THR A 256 13.59 -14.29 22.47
CA THR A 256 12.35 -13.66 22.97
C THR A 256 12.65 -12.49 23.89
N ILE A 257 13.65 -12.61 24.78
CA ILE A 257 14.13 -11.51 25.62
C ILE A 257 14.68 -10.36 24.77
N THR A 258 15.45 -10.66 23.72
CA THR A 258 16.01 -9.64 22.82
C THR A 258 14.90 -8.88 22.07
N LEU A 259 13.90 -9.60 21.54
CA LEU A 259 12.72 -9.00 20.90
C LEU A 259 11.91 -8.16 21.89
N LYS A 260 11.70 -8.65 23.13
CA LYS A 260 11.01 -7.91 24.19
C LYS A 260 11.76 -6.64 24.57
N ARG A 261 13.09 -6.71 24.66
CA ARG A 261 13.95 -5.54 24.88
C ARG A 261 13.90 -4.56 23.70
N ALA A 262 13.78 -5.03 22.47
CA ALA A 262 13.64 -4.13 21.33
C ALA A 262 12.31 -3.36 21.39
N LEU A 263 11.19 -4.07 21.64
CA LEU A 263 9.87 -3.44 21.66
C LEU A 263 9.63 -2.56 22.90
N ILE A 264 10.19 -2.88 24.07
CA ILE A 264 10.01 -2.05 25.28
C ILE A 264 10.64 -0.67 25.15
N VAL A 265 11.60 -0.48 24.23
CA VAL A 265 12.20 0.84 23.95
C VAL A 265 11.13 1.83 23.47
N LEU A 266 10.10 1.34 22.77
CA LEU A 266 8.98 2.16 22.26
C LEU A 266 8.09 2.71 23.37
N GLU A 267 8.23 2.23 24.61
CA GLU A 267 7.52 2.82 25.75
C GLU A 267 8.10 4.19 26.14
N ASP A 268 9.31 4.55 25.68
CA ASP A 268 9.93 5.86 25.94
C ASP A 268 9.51 6.89 24.88
N LYS A 269 8.80 7.94 25.31
CA LYS A 269 8.33 9.00 24.41
C LYS A 269 9.46 9.65 23.59
N GLN A 270 10.66 9.82 24.16
CA GLN A 270 11.79 10.40 23.42
C GLN A 270 12.27 9.51 22.29
N VAL A 271 12.19 8.18 22.45
CA VAL A 271 12.53 7.24 21.37
C VAL A 271 11.50 7.35 20.26
N VAL A 272 10.20 7.34 20.60
CA VAL A 272 9.13 7.48 19.61
C VAL A 272 9.25 8.80 18.85
N GLU A 273 9.51 9.92 19.53
CA GLU A 273 9.74 11.23 18.90
C GLU A 273 10.93 11.22 17.93
N ARG A 274 11.99 10.46 18.23
CA ARG A 274 13.17 10.31 17.35
C ARG A 274 12.84 9.46 16.14
N LEU A 275 12.17 8.32 16.34
CA LEU A 275 11.68 7.46 15.27
C LEU A 275 10.76 8.22 14.30
N LEU A 276 9.84 9.05 14.82
CA LEU A 276 8.95 9.89 14.02
C LEU A 276 9.68 10.98 13.24
N LYS A 277 10.88 11.40 13.67
CA LYS A 277 11.77 12.30 12.92
C LYS A 277 12.58 11.60 11.83
N GLY A 278 12.45 10.27 11.70
CA GLY A 278 13.22 9.47 10.75
C GLY A 278 14.55 8.95 11.30
N ASP A 279 14.85 9.17 12.59
CA ASP A 279 16.09 8.67 13.20
C ASP A 279 16.02 7.13 13.42
N SER A 280 17.16 6.45 13.34
CA SER A 280 17.29 5.04 13.71
C SER A 280 17.76 4.89 15.16
N ILE A 281 17.22 3.89 15.87
CA ILE A 281 17.55 3.56 17.26
C ILE A 281 18.26 2.21 17.32
N LEU A 282 19.55 2.22 17.64
CA LEU A 282 20.33 1.03 17.99
C LEU A 282 20.09 0.67 19.45
N MET A 283 19.50 -0.50 19.68
CA MET A 283 19.41 -1.15 20.98
C MET A 283 20.53 -2.19 21.10
N THR A 284 21.30 -2.13 22.19
CA THR A 284 22.27 -3.18 22.54
C THR A 284 21.85 -3.87 23.83
N SER A 285 22.05 -5.19 23.90
CA SER A 285 21.77 -5.92 25.13
C SER A 285 22.56 -7.23 25.19
N ASN A 286 23.45 -7.38 26.19
CA ASN A 286 24.26 -8.59 26.40
C ASN A 286 24.98 -9.07 25.11
N GLY A 287 25.53 -8.13 24.33
CA GLY A 287 26.20 -8.41 23.05
C GLY A 287 25.27 -8.56 21.83
N GLN A 288 23.96 -8.69 22.04
CA GLN A 288 22.96 -8.65 20.97
C GLN A 288 22.71 -7.21 20.53
N LYS A 289 22.43 -7.02 19.24
CA LYS A 289 22.13 -5.70 18.66
C LYS A 289 20.84 -5.76 17.88
N ALA A 290 20.03 -4.71 17.99
CA ALA A 290 18.86 -4.54 17.16
C ALA A 290 18.69 -3.06 16.77
N TRP A 291 18.35 -2.80 15.51
CA TRP A 291 18.02 -1.46 15.03
C TRP A 291 16.51 -1.33 14.86
N LEU A 292 15.97 -0.23 15.35
CA LEU A 292 14.59 0.17 15.14
C LEU A 292 14.57 1.43 14.27
N ASP A 293 13.68 1.44 13.29
CA ASP A 293 13.39 2.62 12.47
C ASP A 293 11.95 2.54 11.95
N LEU A 294 11.48 3.63 11.35
CA LEU A 294 10.18 3.68 10.69
C LEU A 294 10.35 3.79 9.17
N SER A 295 9.49 3.10 8.43
CA SER A 295 9.36 3.25 6.98
C SER A 295 7.93 3.64 6.59
N ARG A 296 7.76 4.05 5.31
CA ARG A 296 6.44 4.39 4.73
C ARG A 296 5.67 5.46 5.52
N ARG A 297 6.39 6.49 5.99
CA ARG A 297 5.87 7.61 6.79
C ARG A 297 5.24 7.13 8.11
N GLY A 298 5.92 6.24 8.82
CA GLY A 298 5.47 5.73 10.12
C GLY A 298 4.54 4.52 10.06
N ARG A 299 4.15 4.07 8.86
CA ARG A 299 3.26 2.90 8.68
C ARG A 299 3.96 1.56 8.88
N GLY A 300 5.26 1.50 8.67
CA GLY A 300 6.09 0.32 8.92
C GLY A 300 7.04 0.53 10.08
N LEU A 301 6.97 -0.32 11.10
CA LEU A 301 8.01 -0.44 12.12
C LEU A 301 9.01 -1.52 11.69
N ASN A 302 10.28 -1.15 11.53
CA ASN A 302 11.32 -2.10 11.16
C ASN A 302 12.18 -2.45 12.37
N LEU A 303 12.47 -3.74 12.54
CA LEU A 303 13.36 -4.27 13.55
C LEU A 303 14.44 -5.13 12.87
N SER A 304 15.68 -4.66 12.83
CA SER A 304 16.78 -5.40 12.20
C SER A 304 17.71 -5.97 13.26
N LEU A 305 17.86 -7.30 13.32
CA LEU A 305 18.71 -7.99 14.29
C LEU A 305 20.14 -8.08 13.76
N HIS A 306 21.14 -7.73 14.57
CA HIS A 306 22.60 -7.80 14.32
C HIS A 306 23.17 -7.02 13.14
N GLN A 307 22.38 -6.71 12.13
CA GLN A 307 22.75 -5.89 11.00
C GLN A 307 21.71 -4.79 10.81
N LYS A 308 22.17 -3.56 10.62
CA LYS A 308 21.30 -2.45 10.21
C LYS A 308 20.82 -2.75 8.79
N ARG A 309 19.52 -2.65 8.54
CA ARG A 309 18.98 -2.81 7.19
C ARG A 309 19.46 -1.71 6.26
N GLU A 310 19.62 -2.06 4.99
CA GLU A 310 19.75 -1.10 3.91
C GLU A 310 18.36 -0.83 3.34
N ALA A 311 17.95 0.43 3.28
CA ALA A 311 16.69 0.81 2.66
C ALA A 311 16.90 0.95 1.15
N ALA A 312 16.08 0.28 0.36
CA ALA A 312 16.06 0.51 -1.09
C ALA A 312 15.69 1.98 -1.35
N ASN A 313 16.50 2.65 -2.17
CA ASN A 313 16.25 4.01 -2.63
C ASN A 313 16.00 4.00 -4.15
N LEU A 314 15.65 5.14 -4.73
CA LEU A 314 15.42 5.19 -6.17
C LEU A 314 16.70 4.96 -7.00
N GLU A 315 17.89 5.23 -6.45
CA GLU A 315 19.18 5.05 -7.13
C GLU A 315 19.41 3.58 -7.48
N TYR A 316 19.15 2.66 -6.55
CA TYR A 316 19.22 1.22 -6.78
C TYR A 316 18.45 0.77 -8.03
N TYR A 317 17.32 1.41 -8.33
CA TYR A 317 16.52 1.07 -9.49
C TYR A 317 17.07 1.69 -10.79
N LEU A 318 17.68 2.88 -10.72
CA LEU A 318 18.29 3.54 -11.87
C LEU A 318 19.62 2.88 -12.27
N GLU A 319 20.46 2.45 -11.31
CA GLU A 319 21.74 1.76 -11.57
C GLU A 319 21.59 0.48 -12.41
N ARG A 320 20.39 -0.12 -12.40
CA ARG A 320 20.04 -1.29 -13.23
C ARG A 320 19.63 -0.94 -14.67
N MET A 321 19.57 0.35 -14.99
CA MET A 321 19.08 0.93 -16.24
C MET A 321 20.12 1.91 -16.81
N PRO A 322 21.30 1.43 -17.24
CA PRO A 322 22.39 2.28 -17.70
C PRO A 322 22.06 3.17 -18.89
N ASP A 323 21.19 2.74 -19.83
CA ASP A 323 20.80 3.59 -20.96
C ASP A 323 19.99 4.81 -20.48
N LEU A 324 19.02 4.55 -19.59
CA LEU A 324 18.18 5.58 -18.98
C LEU A 324 19.02 6.55 -18.12
N GLU A 325 19.94 6.01 -17.33
CA GLU A 325 20.88 6.81 -16.53
C GLU A 325 21.69 7.74 -17.42
N ALA A 326 22.28 7.20 -18.50
CA ALA A 326 23.06 7.97 -19.46
C ALA A 326 22.25 9.11 -20.11
N ILE A 327 20.99 8.86 -20.48
CA ILE A 327 20.10 9.91 -20.99
C ILE A 327 19.84 10.99 -19.94
N SER A 328 19.61 10.60 -18.68
CA SER A 328 19.35 11.56 -17.60
C SER A 328 20.54 12.49 -17.36
N LEU A 329 21.76 11.94 -17.38
CA LEU A 329 23.01 12.66 -17.18
C LEU A 329 23.40 13.53 -18.38
N LYS A 330 23.00 13.14 -19.60
CA LYS A 330 23.17 13.94 -20.82
C LYS A 330 22.29 15.19 -20.82
N HIS A 331 21.17 15.17 -20.10
CA HIS A 331 20.15 16.22 -20.12
C HIS A 331 19.75 16.73 -18.72
N PRO A 332 20.71 17.16 -17.87
CA PRO A 332 20.49 17.38 -16.43
C PRO A 332 19.56 18.56 -16.07
N ASN A 333 19.21 19.40 -17.05
CA ASN A 333 18.32 20.56 -16.85
C ASN A 333 17.14 20.59 -17.82
N ALA A 334 16.88 19.49 -18.56
CA ALA A 334 15.82 19.47 -19.56
C ALA A 334 14.45 19.79 -18.96
N PHE A 335 14.23 19.45 -17.69
CA PHE A 335 12.95 19.64 -17.00
C PHE A 335 12.98 20.74 -15.93
N LYS A 336 13.95 21.65 -15.98
CA LYS A 336 14.02 22.79 -15.06
C LYS A 336 12.74 23.64 -15.12
N ASN A 337 12.22 24.02 -13.94
CA ASN A 337 10.98 24.81 -13.77
C ASN A 337 9.73 24.12 -14.36
N MET A 338 9.70 22.78 -14.28
CA MET A 338 8.60 21.99 -14.81
C MET A 338 8.16 20.93 -13.82
N ARG A 339 6.84 20.83 -13.65
CA ARG A 339 6.16 19.73 -12.99
C ARG A 339 5.96 18.58 -13.97
N ILE A 340 6.14 17.37 -13.50
CA ILE A 340 5.84 16.16 -14.29
C ILE A 340 4.57 15.52 -13.73
N PHE A 341 3.59 15.28 -14.61
CA PHE A 341 2.47 14.40 -14.31
C PHE A 341 2.68 13.09 -15.06
N LEU A 342 3.01 12.03 -14.32
CA LEU A 342 3.36 10.72 -14.85
C LEU A 342 2.21 9.73 -14.62
N ILE A 343 1.69 9.12 -15.68
CA ILE A 343 0.73 8.00 -15.57
C ILE A 343 1.43 6.75 -16.07
N HIS A 344 1.79 5.82 -15.18
CA HIS A 344 2.53 4.63 -15.59
C HIS A 344 2.28 3.44 -14.65
N HIS A 345 2.64 2.24 -15.10
CA HIS A 345 2.69 1.05 -14.23
C HIS A 345 3.64 1.22 -13.04
N ILE A 346 3.33 0.55 -11.92
CA ILE A 346 4.22 0.50 -10.76
C ILE A 346 5.22 -0.65 -10.89
N THR A 347 6.42 -0.34 -11.39
CA THR A 347 7.53 -1.31 -11.53
C THR A 347 8.84 -0.69 -11.06
N GLY A 348 9.87 -1.51 -10.82
CA GLY A 348 11.20 -1.01 -10.47
C GLY A 348 11.76 -0.06 -11.54
N GLU A 349 11.48 -0.31 -12.81
CA GLU A 349 11.93 0.53 -13.93
C GLU A 349 11.33 1.95 -13.87
N ILE A 350 10.08 2.07 -13.40
CA ILE A 350 9.44 3.37 -13.22
C ILE A 350 9.98 4.10 -11.98
N LEU A 351 10.40 3.37 -10.94
CA LEU A 351 11.15 3.98 -9.83
C LEU A 351 12.49 4.56 -10.33
N GLY A 352 13.22 3.82 -11.17
CA GLY A 352 14.42 4.32 -11.84
C GLY A 352 14.12 5.53 -12.75
N THR A 353 12.99 5.50 -13.47
CA THR A 353 12.52 6.63 -14.29
C THR A 353 12.25 7.89 -13.47
N ILE A 354 11.65 7.77 -12.28
CA ILE A 354 11.42 8.91 -11.37
C ILE A 354 12.76 9.52 -10.94
N ARG A 355 13.78 8.69 -10.66
CA ARG A 355 15.13 9.17 -10.35
C ARG A 355 15.77 9.88 -11.52
N ALA A 356 15.67 9.32 -12.73
CA ALA A 356 16.16 9.95 -13.94
C ALA A 356 15.50 11.32 -14.19
N LEU A 357 14.19 11.45 -13.98
CA LEU A 357 13.48 12.72 -14.07
C LEU A 357 13.97 13.75 -13.02
N GLU A 358 14.29 13.29 -11.81
CA GLU A 358 14.92 14.14 -10.79
C GLU A 358 16.32 14.63 -11.23
N ASN A 359 17.15 13.74 -11.76
CA ASN A 359 18.48 14.09 -12.30
C ASN A 359 18.40 15.11 -13.44
N MET A 360 17.27 15.16 -14.15
CA MET A 360 17.00 16.10 -15.26
C MET A 360 16.40 17.43 -14.81
N GLY A 361 16.27 17.67 -13.51
CA GLY A 361 15.98 18.97 -12.91
C GLY A 361 14.50 19.31 -12.75
N MET A 362 13.60 18.32 -12.72
CA MET A 362 12.17 18.58 -12.49
C MET A 362 11.91 19.27 -11.13
N SER A 363 10.91 20.15 -11.08
CA SER A 363 10.48 20.81 -9.83
C SER A 363 9.80 19.83 -8.87
N GLU A 364 8.78 19.16 -9.40
CA GLU A 364 7.81 18.35 -8.65
C GLU A 364 7.25 17.26 -9.57
N ILE A 365 6.87 16.12 -9.00
CA ILE A 365 6.23 15.02 -9.72
C ILE A 365 4.99 14.51 -9.01
N SER A 366 3.93 14.35 -9.80
CA SER A 366 2.72 13.63 -9.43
C SER A 366 2.60 12.39 -10.30
N VAL A 367 2.59 11.21 -9.68
CA VAL A 367 2.50 9.92 -10.37
C VAL A 367 1.15 9.28 -10.07
N LEU A 368 0.40 8.90 -11.10
CA LEU A 368 -0.79 8.05 -10.99
C LEU A 368 -0.47 6.66 -11.52
N TYR A 369 -0.32 5.70 -10.60
CA TYR A 369 0.04 4.33 -10.94
C TYR A 369 -1.11 3.54 -11.56
N VAL A 370 -0.81 2.89 -12.68
CA VAL A 370 -1.68 1.94 -13.35
C VAL A 370 -1.44 0.55 -12.77
N LYS A 371 -2.40 0.05 -11.99
CA LYS A 371 -2.32 -1.26 -11.35
C LYS A 371 -3.54 -2.13 -11.72
N TYR A 372 -3.32 -3.15 -12.54
CA TYR A 372 -4.40 -4.08 -12.94
C TYR A 372 -4.59 -5.23 -11.94
N ALA A 373 -3.49 -5.86 -11.52
CA ALA A 373 -3.46 -7.00 -10.60
C ALA A 373 -2.13 -7.02 -9.82
N GLY A 374 -2.01 -7.92 -8.83
CA GLY A 374 -0.77 -8.14 -8.08
C GLY A 374 -0.60 -7.31 -6.80
N VAL A 375 0.37 -7.71 -5.99
CA VAL A 375 0.78 -7.02 -4.76
C VAL A 375 1.92 -6.06 -5.11
N VAL A 376 1.84 -4.81 -4.66
CA VAL A 376 2.97 -3.88 -4.82
C VAL A 376 4.07 -4.31 -3.87
N PRO A 377 5.30 -4.55 -4.35
CA PRO A 377 6.40 -4.94 -3.47
C PRO A 377 6.61 -3.93 -2.33
N ALA A 378 6.93 -4.49 -1.17
CA ALA A 378 7.16 -3.73 0.05
C ALA A 378 8.24 -2.66 -0.12
N ASP A 379 9.32 -3.02 -0.80
CA ASP A 379 10.49 -2.15 -1.02
C ASP A 379 10.17 -1.01 -1.99
N TYR A 380 9.24 -1.21 -2.93
CA TYR A 380 8.83 -0.14 -3.84
C TYR A 380 8.11 0.96 -3.07
N LEU A 381 7.15 0.58 -2.22
CA LEU A 381 6.44 1.54 -1.36
C LEU A 381 7.40 2.25 -0.40
N GLU A 382 8.41 1.54 0.10
CA GLU A 382 9.41 2.14 0.96
C GLU A 382 10.25 3.18 0.24
N ALA A 383 10.81 2.85 -0.93
CA ALA A 383 11.62 3.76 -1.73
C ALA A 383 10.85 5.00 -2.20
N LEU A 384 9.56 4.86 -2.51
CA LEU A 384 8.72 5.98 -2.91
C LEU A 384 8.38 6.89 -1.72
N LEU A 385 8.01 6.30 -0.59
CA LEU A 385 7.49 7.05 0.56
C LEU A 385 8.58 7.64 1.47
N SER A 386 9.84 7.32 1.22
CA SER A 386 11.00 7.99 1.83
C SER A 386 11.29 9.36 1.20
N LEU A 387 10.73 9.64 0.02
CA LEU A 387 10.93 10.90 -0.71
C LEU A 387 10.13 12.03 -0.09
N PRO A 388 10.63 13.28 -0.20
CA PRO A 388 10.00 14.44 0.42
C PRO A 388 8.63 14.73 -0.20
N ASP A 389 7.62 14.83 0.67
CA ASP A 389 6.21 14.90 0.32
C ASP A 389 5.75 16.23 -0.27
N ASN A 390 6.61 17.25 -0.25
CA ASN A 390 6.39 18.53 -0.92
C ASN A 390 6.79 18.50 -2.41
N ARG A 391 7.52 17.48 -2.86
CA ARG A 391 8.00 17.34 -4.26
C ARG A 391 7.53 16.07 -4.94
N PHE A 392 7.20 15.04 -4.17
CA PHE A 392 6.87 13.71 -4.70
C PHE A 392 5.51 13.24 -4.21
N HIS A 393 4.59 13.10 -5.16
CA HIS A 393 3.21 12.70 -4.93
C HIS A 393 2.88 11.42 -5.69
N PHE A 394 2.45 10.39 -4.98
CA PHE A 394 2.18 9.06 -5.54
C PHE A 394 0.74 8.67 -5.27
N TYR A 395 0.03 8.29 -6.33
CA TYR A 395 -1.37 7.91 -6.29
C TYR A 395 -1.58 6.62 -7.09
N GLY A 396 -2.70 5.95 -6.85
CA GLY A 396 -3.11 4.78 -7.62
C GLY A 396 -4.51 4.39 -7.25
N LEU A 397 -5.14 3.53 -8.04
CA LEU A 397 -6.48 3.03 -7.76
C LEU A 397 -6.44 1.68 -7.04
N GLN A 398 -7.42 1.46 -6.18
CA GLN A 398 -7.68 0.18 -5.53
C GLN A 398 -9.02 -0.37 -6.00
N LYS A 399 -8.99 -1.61 -6.51
CA LYS A 399 -10.20 -2.35 -6.88
C LYS A 399 -10.96 -2.76 -5.63
N ILE A 400 -12.26 -2.51 -5.63
CA ILE A 400 -13.24 -3.00 -4.66
C ILE A 400 -14.06 -4.09 -5.34
N GLU A 401 -13.90 -5.32 -4.87
CA GLU A 401 -14.63 -6.47 -5.37
C GLU A 401 -15.91 -6.69 -4.56
N THR A 402 -17.02 -6.93 -5.26
CA THR A 402 -18.29 -7.30 -4.63
C THR A 402 -18.84 -8.56 -5.32
N HIS A 403 -19.58 -9.40 -4.60
CA HIS A 403 -20.17 -10.62 -5.18
C HIS A 403 -21.13 -10.35 -6.35
N GLN A 404 -21.60 -9.11 -6.51
CA GLN A 404 -22.56 -8.70 -7.53
C GLN A 404 -21.90 -8.13 -8.81
N GLU A 405 -20.58 -7.92 -8.82
CA GLU A 405 -19.86 -7.27 -9.92
C GLU A 405 -18.56 -8.01 -10.27
N ILE A 406 -18.48 -8.53 -11.50
CA ILE A 406 -17.30 -9.26 -12.01
C ILE A 406 -16.07 -8.34 -12.14
N GLU A 407 -16.25 -7.12 -12.65
CA GLU A 407 -15.15 -6.16 -12.83
C GLU A 407 -14.86 -5.33 -11.58
N GLY A 408 -15.77 -5.31 -10.59
CA GLY A 408 -15.70 -4.44 -9.41
C GLY A 408 -15.75 -2.94 -9.76
N HIS A 409 -15.44 -2.11 -8.77
CA HIS A 409 -15.27 -0.66 -8.96
C HIS A 409 -13.97 -0.17 -8.30
N TYR A 410 -13.59 1.10 -8.53
CA TYR A 410 -12.28 1.60 -8.11
C TYR A 410 -12.39 2.85 -7.23
N ILE A 411 -11.57 2.90 -6.18
CA ILE A 411 -11.37 4.06 -5.28
C ILE A 411 -9.88 4.44 -5.22
N LEU A 412 -9.50 5.52 -4.55
CA LEU A 412 -8.07 5.83 -4.37
C LEU A 412 -7.41 4.80 -3.44
N SER A 413 -6.20 4.37 -3.77
CA SER A 413 -5.40 3.49 -2.92
C SER A 413 -4.86 4.26 -1.71
N ARG A 414 -4.90 3.63 -0.53
CA ARG A 414 -4.27 4.18 0.69
C ARG A 414 -2.80 3.81 0.84
N GLN A 415 -2.25 3.02 -0.07
CA GLN A 415 -0.87 2.50 0.04
C GLN A 415 0.20 3.56 -0.29
N TYR A 416 -0.16 4.63 -1.00
CA TYR A 416 0.77 5.62 -1.54
C TYR A 416 0.79 6.91 -0.69
N SER A 417 0.84 8.09 -1.32
CA SER A 417 0.77 9.38 -0.62
C SER A 417 -0.56 9.54 0.12
N ASP A 418 -0.55 10.43 1.12
CA ASP A 418 -1.75 10.79 1.87
C ASP A 418 -2.82 11.38 0.93
N ILE A 419 -4.05 10.92 1.11
CA ILE A 419 -5.22 11.30 0.30
C ILE A 419 -6.16 12.23 1.06
N SER A 420 -5.80 12.71 2.25
CA SER A 420 -6.60 13.66 3.04
C SER A 420 -7.06 14.89 2.24
N ARG A 421 -6.23 15.35 1.30
CA ARG A 421 -6.52 16.48 0.39
C ARG A 421 -7.36 16.11 -0.85
N LEU A 422 -7.68 14.82 -1.01
CA LEU A 422 -8.36 14.20 -2.15
C LEU A 422 -9.58 13.37 -1.72
N ILE A 423 -10.10 13.61 -0.50
CA ILE A 423 -11.28 12.90 0.02
C ILE A 423 -12.49 13.11 -0.92
N ASP A 424 -12.63 14.28 -1.53
CA ASP A 424 -13.66 14.59 -2.51
C ASP A 424 -13.55 13.72 -3.77
N LEU A 425 -12.34 13.54 -4.31
CA LEU A 425 -12.08 12.63 -5.42
C LEU A 425 -12.43 11.19 -5.04
N ASP A 426 -12.00 10.74 -3.86
CA ASP A 426 -12.23 9.37 -3.41
C ASP A 426 -13.72 9.04 -3.24
N VAL A 427 -14.47 9.91 -2.58
CA VAL A 427 -15.93 9.78 -2.41
C VAL A 427 -16.62 9.75 -3.76
N GLU A 428 -16.17 10.57 -4.71
CA GLU A 428 -16.80 10.65 -6.02
C GLU A 428 -16.48 9.44 -6.91
N LEU A 429 -15.29 8.86 -6.79
CA LEU A 429 -14.93 7.57 -7.41
C LEU A 429 -15.81 6.44 -6.85
N ASP A 430 -15.97 6.35 -5.53
CA ASP A 430 -16.84 5.36 -4.88
C ASP A 430 -18.31 5.55 -5.27
N ARG A 431 -18.78 6.79 -5.40
CA ARG A 431 -20.16 7.09 -5.83
C ARG A 431 -20.42 6.71 -7.28
N ARG A 432 -19.46 6.96 -8.19
CA ARG A 432 -19.61 6.72 -9.64
C ARG A 432 -19.50 5.25 -10.00
N ARG A 433 -18.75 4.47 -9.21
CA ARG A 433 -18.52 3.03 -9.41
C ARG A 433 -18.07 2.70 -10.83
N HIS A 434 -17.17 3.53 -11.36
CA HIS A 434 -16.63 3.38 -12.71
C HIS A 434 -15.77 2.11 -12.83
N ALA A 435 -15.75 1.54 -14.05
CA ALA A 435 -14.77 0.56 -14.44
C ALA A 435 -13.38 1.19 -14.54
N PHE A 436 -12.35 0.36 -14.73
CA PHE A 436 -10.95 0.78 -14.54
C PHE A 436 -10.55 1.98 -15.40
N PHE A 437 -10.86 1.96 -16.70
CA PHE A 437 -10.42 3.01 -17.61
C PHE A 437 -11.07 4.35 -17.29
N GLU A 438 -12.38 4.35 -17.04
CA GLU A 438 -13.16 5.53 -16.69
C GLU A 438 -12.73 6.09 -15.33
N ALA A 439 -12.44 5.22 -14.35
CA ALA A 439 -11.90 5.63 -13.06
C ALA A 439 -10.49 6.24 -13.20
N MET A 440 -9.62 5.64 -14.02
CA MET A 440 -8.28 6.17 -14.31
C MET A 440 -8.34 7.52 -15.03
N ASN A 441 -9.19 7.66 -16.05
CA ASN A 441 -9.42 8.92 -16.76
C ASN A 441 -9.92 10.01 -15.80
N TYR A 442 -10.89 9.68 -14.95
CA TYR A 442 -11.47 10.60 -13.99
C TYR A 442 -10.42 11.07 -12.95
N ALA A 443 -9.69 10.12 -12.35
CA ALA A 443 -8.64 10.43 -11.38
C ALA A 443 -7.47 11.20 -12.02
N ALA A 444 -7.04 10.80 -13.23
CA ALA A 444 -5.98 11.48 -13.95
C ALA A 444 -6.34 12.94 -14.26
N GLY A 445 -7.53 13.19 -14.79
CA GLY A 445 -7.97 14.56 -15.09
C GLY A 445 -8.17 15.40 -13.84
N HIS A 446 -8.68 14.81 -12.75
CA HIS A 446 -8.80 15.50 -11.47
C HIS A 446 -7.42 15.93 -10.95
N LEU A 447 -6.48 14.98 -10.81
CA LEU A 447 -5.15 15.25 -10.29
C LEU A 447 -4.36 16.21 -11.20
N PHE A 448 -4.37 15.99 -12.52
CA PHE A 448 -3.66 16.85 -13.47
C PHE A 448 -4.15 18.29 -13.43
N LEU A 449 -5.47 18.53 -13.38
CA LEU A 449 -5.98 19.91 -13.33
C LEU A 449 -5.63 20.62 -12.02
N ARG A 450 -5.55 19.89 -10.90
CA ARG A 450 -5.04 20.44 -9.64
C ARG A 450 -3.57 20.84 -9.75
N GLU A 451 -2.74 19.97 -10.31
CA GLU A 451 -1.33 20.25 -10.57
C GLU A 451 -1.14 21.41 -11.55
N ALA A 452 -1.99 21.50 -12.59
CA ALA A 452 -1.95 22.60 -13.55
C ALA A 452 -2.31 23.94 -12.91
N LEU A 453 -3.30 23.98 -12.00
CA LEU A 453 -3.65 25.17 -11.24
C LEU A 453 -2.46 25.62 -10.37
N GLN A 454 -1.82 24.69 -9.67
CA GLN A 454 -0.65 24.98 -8.83
C GLN A 454 0.57 25.40 -9.65
N ALA A 455 0.84 24.74 -10.79
CA ALA A 455 1.92 25.14 -11.69
C ALA A 455 1.74 26.58 -12.16
N ARG A 456 0.51 26.96 -12.53
CA ARG A 456 0.20 28.32 -12.95
C ARG A 456 0.41 29.35 -11.84
N GLU A 457 0.01 29.02 -10.61
CA GLU A 457 0.21 29.88 -9.42
C GLU A 457 1.70 30.12 -9.14
N HIS A 458 2.54 29.10 -9.32
CA HIS A 458 3.98 29.18 -9.09
C HIS A 458 4.80 29.62 -10.32
N GLY A 459 4.16 29.91 -11.47
CA GLY A 459 4.87 30.28 -12.71
C GLY A 459 5.67 29.13 -13.34
N GLU A 460 5.27 27.90 -13.06
CA GLU A 460 5.86 26.67 -13.59
C GLU A 460 5.09 26.17 -14.82
N ARG A 461 5.71 25.24 -15.58
CA ARG A 461 5.04 24.47 -16.64
C ARG A 461 4.72 23.06 -16.16
N ILE A 462 3.84 22.36 -16.86
CA ILE A 462 3.52 20.97 -16.57
C ILE A 462 3.66 20.10 -17.83
N LEU A 463 4.36 18.97 -17.72
CA LEU A 463 4.47 17.96 -18.78
C LEU A 463 3.66 16.72 -18.41
N LEU A 464 2.83 16.25 -19.34
CA LEU A 464 2.14 14.97 -19.22
C LEU A 464 2.96 13.89 -19.92
N ILE A 465 3.40 12.89 -19.15
CA ILE A 465 4.00 11.65 -19.67
C ILE A 465 3.06 10.51 -19.27
N GLU A 466 2.58 9.73 -20.22
CA GLU A 466 1.60 8.69 -19.92
C GLU A 466 1.80 7.38 -20.69
N ASP A 467 1.37 6.30 -20.04
CA ASP A 467 1.17 4.98 -20.60
C ASP A 467 -0.34 4.69 -20.65
N GLY A 468 -0.95 4.92 -21.82
CA GLY A 468 -2.30 4.42 -22.11
C GLY A 468 -3.29 5.37 -22.75
N GLY A 469 -2.95 6.64 -22.93
CA GLY A 469 -3.88 7.68 -23.37
C GLY A 469 -5.08 7.77 -22.43
N TYR A 470 -4.84 7.78 -21.13
CA TYR A 470 -5.88 8.01 -20.13
C TYR A 470 -6.30 9.47 -20.10
N LEU A 471 -5.41 10.42 -20.38
CA LEU A 471 -5.70 11.85 -20.24
C LEU A 471 -5.45 12.66 -21.51
N GLY A 472 -4.31 12.48 -22.18
CA GLY A 472 -3.90 13.26 -23.36
C GLY A 472 -4.95 13.35 -24.47
N PRO A 473 -5.60 12.23 -24.88
CA PRO A 473 -6.70 12.29 -25.84
C PRO A 473 -7.88 13.15 -25.37
N THR A 474 -8.26 13.03 -24.10
CA THR A 474 -9.40 13.76 -23.52
C THR A 474 -9.12 15.26 -23.44
N LEU A 475 -7.90 15.65 -23.02
CA LEU A 475 -7.50 17.06 -22.98
C LEU A 475 -7.51 17.69 -24.38
N ASN A 476 -6.94 16.99 -25.37
CA ASN A 476 -6.96 17.47 -26.76
C ASN A 476 -8.39 17.62 -27.27
N GLN A 477 -9.24 16.63 -27.03
CA GLN A 477 -10.65 16.71 -27.42
C GLN A 477 -11.37 17.89 -26.76
N PHE A 478 -11.20 18.10 -25.45
CA PHE A 478 -11.86 19.20 -24.73
C PHE A 478 -11.41 20.58 -25.25
N CYS A 479 -10.12 20.73 -25.53
CA CYS A 479 -9.57 21.94 -26.15
C CYS A 479 -10.17 22.19 -27.54
N LEU A 480 -10.26 21.14 -28.38
CA LEU A 480 -10.78 21.25 -29.75
C LEU A 480 -12.31 21.42 -29.82
N GLU A 481 -13.02 20.99 -28.77
CA GLU A 481 -14.45 21.24 -28.56
C GLU A 481 -14.74 22.61 -27.91
N ASN A 482 -13.72 23.44 -27.70
CA ASN A 482 -13.82 24.76 -27.03
C ASN A 482 -14.48 24.70 -25.64
N LYS A 483 -14.30 23.60 -24.89
CA LYS A 483 -14.75 23.55 -23.50
C LYS A 483 -13.97 24.58 -22.68
N THR A 484 -14.63 25.22 -21.72
CA THR A 484 -13.98 26.16 -20.80
C THR A 484 -13.19 25.42 -19.71
N LEU A 485 -12.31 26.12 -18.99
CA LEU A 485 -11.69 25.58 -17.78
C LEU A 485 -12.76 25.13 -16.77
N GLY A 486 -13.81 25.92 -16.57
CA GLY A 486 -14.91 25.58 -15.66
C GLY A 486 -15.62 24.28 -16.05
N ASP A 487 -15.82 24.04 -17.35
CA ASP A 487 -16.40 22.78 -17.84
C ASP A 487 -15.49 21.59 -17.56
N ALA A 488 -14.18 21.74 -17.75
CA ALA A 488 -13.19 20.70 -17.48
C ALA A 488 -13.09 20.37 -15.98
N LEU A 489 -12.99 21.40 -15.12
CA LEU A 489 -12.95 21.24 -13.66
C LEU A 489 -14.23 20.54 -13.17
N LYS A 490 -15.41 20.95 -13.67
CA LYS A 490 -16.68 20.29 -13.36
C LYS A 490 -16.72 18.84 -13.83
N HIS A 491 -16.22 18.56 -15.03
CA HIS A 491 -16.19 17.21 -15.58
C HIS A 491 -15.39 16.24 -14.71
N PHE A 492 -14.23 16.67 -14.22
CA PHE A 492 -13.33 15.89 -13.36
C PHE A 492 -13.57 16.10 -11.85
N GLY A 493 -14.62 16.85 -11.48
CA GLY A 493 -15.00 17.10 -10.09
C GLY A 493 -13.95 17.84 -9.27
N VAL A 494 -13.13 18.70 -9.89
CA VAL A 494 -12.17 19.55 -9.19
C VAL A 494 -12.89 20.75 -8.61
N ARG A 495 -12.80 20.94 -7.29
CA ARG A 495 -13.37 22.09 -6.58
C ARG A 495 -12.34 23.20 -6.47
N VAL A 496 -12.78 24.41 -6.80
CA VAL A 496 -11.98 25.64 -6.67
C VAL A 496 -12.78 26.72 -5.96
N THR A 497 -12.08 27.63 -5.30
CA THR A 497 -12.66 28.81 -4.65
C THR A 497 -12.49 30.01 -5.58
N THR A 498 -13.55 30.80 -5.72
CA THR A 498 -13.55 32.02 -6.55
C THR A 498 -13.71 33.27 -5.70
N GLU A 499 -13.41 34.43 -6.28
CA GLU A 499 -13.58 35.76 -5.66
C GLU A 499 -14.99 35.96 -5.09
N ALA A 500 -16.01 35.52 -5.81
CA ALA A 500 -17.41 35.61 -5.38
C ALA A 500 -17.76 34.69 -4.19
N SER A 501 -17.07 33.56 -4.04
CA SER A 501 -17.28 32.61 -2.94
C SER A 501 -16.56 33.06 -1.65
N ALA A 502 -15.39 33.70 -1.78
CA ALA A 502 -14.63 34.23 -0.64
C ALA A 502 -15.31 35.45 0.03
N ALA A 503 -16.15 36.19 -0.71
CA ALA A 503 -16.81 37.41 -0.24
C ALA A 503 -18.10 37.18 0.58
N LYS A 504 -18.57 35.94 0.77
CA LYS A 504 -19.76 35.63 1.61
C LYS A 504 -19.32 34.96 2.92
N PRO A 505 -19.21 35.69 4.04
CA PRO A 505 -18.96 35.04 5.32
C PRO A 505 -20.20 34.23 5.73
N ASN A 506 -19.95 32.96 6.08
CA ASN A 506 -20.97 31.97 6.42
C ASN A 506 -21.68 32.36 7.74
N LYS A 507 -22.81 33.08 7.66
CA LYS A 507 -23.62 33.52 8.83
C LYS A 507 -24.40 32.38 9.52
N SER A 508 -24.27 31.13 9.08
CA SER A 508 -25.05 29.99 9.59
C SER A 508 -24.36 29.16 10.68
N ALA A 509 -23.08 29.40 11.00
CA ALA A 509 -22.32 28.57 11.94
C ALA A 509 -22.62 28.80 13.44
N GLN A 510 -23.53 29.71 13.82
CA GLN A 510 -23.72 30.13 15.23
C GLN A 510 -24.98 29.61 15.96
N LYS A 511 -25.74 28.66 15.40
CA LYS A 511 -26.88 28.07 16.15
C LYS A 511 -27.03 26.56 15.91
N ALA A 512 -26.23 25.76 16.60
CA ALA A 512 -26.55 24.35 16.85
C ALA A 512 -26.27 23.99 18.32
N ARG A 513 -27.34 23.86 19.11
CA ARG A 513 -27.33 23.28 20.47
C ARG A 513 -27.15 21.76 20.39
N PRO A 514 -26.57 21.10 21.41
CA PRO A 514 -26.20 19.70 21.34
C PRO A 514 -27.41 18.79 21.63
N ALA A 515 -27.79 17.94 20.68
CA ALA A 515 -28.77 16.87 20.89
C ALA A 515 -28.10 15.50 20.70
N ARG A 516 -28.05 14.75 21.81
CA ARG A 516 -27.85 13.29 22.01
C ARG A 516 -27.24 12.46 20.86
N ARG A 517 -25.99 12.05 21.11
CA ARG A 517 -25.21 10.96 20.47
C ARG A 517 -26.03 9.69 20.21
N ARG A 518 -26.14 9.30 18.94
CA ARG A 518 -26.21 7.90 18.49
C ARG A 518 -25.11 7.65 17.45
N LYS A 519 -24.41 6.52 17.62
CA LYS A 519 -23.22 6.08 16.90
C LYS A 519 -23.49 5.80 15.40
N ARG A 520 -22.43 5.98 14.59
CA ARG A 520 -22.23 5.63 13.16
C ARG A 520 -22.62 6.68 12.10
N SER A 521 -21.71 7.62 11.89
CA SER A 521 -21.10 8.01 10.60
C SER A 521 -20.32 9.29 10.88
N ALA A 522 -19.00 9.30 10.67
CA ALA A 522 -18.21 10.51 10.82
C ALA A 522 -18.62 11.50 9.71
N ASN A 523 -19.51 12.45 10.03
CA ASN A 523 -19.62 13.69 9.27
C ASN A 523 -18.35 14.49 9.57
N ILE A 524 -17.29 14.23 8.81
CA ILE A 524 -16.15 15.14 8.71
C ILE A 524 -16.68 16.37 7.98
N ASP A 525 -16.53 17.54 8.60
CA ASP A 525 -16.83 18.82 7.97
C ASP A 525 -15.85 19.01 6.81
N LEU A 526 -16.27 18.62 5.60
CA LEU A 526 -15.43 18.56 4.40
C LEU A 526 -14.83 19.91 4.02
N GLU A 527 -15.39 21.02 4.51
CA GLU A 527 -14.89 22.38 4.24
C GLU A 527 -13.61 22.74 5.02
N SER A 528 -13.29 22.07 6.14
CA SER A 528 -12.17 22.48 7.01
C SER A 528 -10.85 21.75 6.75
N VAL A 529 -10.77 20.81 5.80
CA VAL A 529 -9.61 19.90 5.63
C VAL A 529 -8.98 19.96 4.22
N VAL A 530 -9.67 20.50 3.21
CA VAL A 530 -9.15 20.56 1.83
C VAL A 530 -8.48 21.91 1.59
N PRO A 531 -7.18 21.98 1.23
CA PRO A 531 -6.55 23.23 0.80
C PRO A 531 -7.34 23.81 -0.38
N MET A 532 -7.85 25.02 -0.20
CA MET A 532 -8.66 25.69 -1.23
C MET A 532 -7.78 26.06 -2.42
N LEU A 533 -7.97 25.36 -3.55
CA LEU A 533 -7.41 25.78 -4.83
C LEU A 533 -8.13 27.05 -5.28
N TYR A 534 -7.38 28.09 -5.61
CA TYR A 534 -7.95 29.35 -6.08
C TYR A 534 -7.99 29.40 -7.61
N CYS A 535 -9.09 29.90 -8.16
CA CYS A 535 -9.20 30.18 -9.59
C CYS A 535 -10.09 31.41 -9.80
N SER A 536 -9.66 32.34 -10.65
CA SER A 536 -10.45 33.55 -10.92
C SER A 536 -11.70 33.23 -11.76
N ASP A 537 -12.79 33.98 -11.57
CA ASP A 537 -14.00 33.85 -12.40
C ASP A 537 -13.73 34.17 -13.88
N ALA A 538 -12.66 34.91 -14.17
CA ALA A 538 -12.19 35.15 -15.53
C ALA A 538 -11.56 33.88 -16.13
N ASP A 539 -10.68 33.20 -15.39
CA ASP A 539 -10.04 31.97 -15.86
C ASP A 539 -11.03 30.84 -16.06
N LEU A 540 -12.05 30.70 -15.20
CA LEU A 540 -13.10 29.69 -15.35
C LEU A 540 -13.85 29.78 -16.69
N ARG A 541 -13.96 30.99 -17.25
CA ARG A 541 -14.65 31.24 -18.53
C ARG A 541 -13.73 31.14 -19.73
N LYS A 542 -12.41 31.06 -19.55
CA LYS A 542 -11.48 30.91 -20.67
C LYS A 542 -11.66 29.54 -21.33
N PRO A 543 -11.59 29.46 -22.66
CA PRO A 543 -11.40 28.19 -23.36
C PRO A 543 -10.22 27.43 -22.76
N LEU A 544 -10.38 26.13 -22.53
CA LEU A 544 -9.36 25.29 -21.90
C LEU A 544 -8.03 25.35 -22.66
N TYR A 545 -8.09 25.42 -23.99
CA TYR A 545 -6.89 25.60 -24.82
C TYR A 545 -6.13 26.87 -24.44
N GLU A 546 -6.81 28.02 -24.43
CA GLU A 546 -6.18 29.32 -24.10
C GLU A 546 -5.64 29.33 -22.67
N TRP A 547 -6.32 28.65 -21.75
CA TRP A 547 -5.85 28.55 -20.38
C TRP A 547 -4.61 27.64 -20.26
N LEU A 548 -4.58 26.50 -20.94
CA LEU A 548 -3.44 25.58 -20.94
C LEU A 548 -2.28 26.06 -21.83
N GLN A 549 -2.54 26.94 -22.81
CA GLN A 549 -1.53 27.46 -23.72
C GLN A 549 -0.47 28.24 -22.93
N GLY A 550 0.79 27.79 -23.05
CA GLY A 550 1.92 28.32 -22.28
C GLY A 550 2.21 27.58 -20.96
N LEU A 551 1.25 26.79 -20.46
CA LEU A 551 1.38 25.95 -19.28
C LEU A 551 1.74 24.50 -19.63
N LEU A 552 1.01 23.91 -20.59
CA LEU A 552 1.23 22.56 -21.11
C LEU A 552 1.96 22.63 -22.47
N PRO A 553 3.28 22.36 -22.53
CA PRO A 553 4.04 22.49 -23.76
C PRO A 553 3.76 21.35 -24.76
N ALA A 554 3.64 20.13 -24.27
CA ALA A 554 3.40 18.93 -25.05
C ALA A 554 2.87 17.79 -24.17
N THR A 555 2.52 16.67 -24.79
CA THR A 555 2.23 15.39 -24.12
C THR A 555 3.15 14.30 -24.69
N VAL A 556 3.50 13.30 -23.90
CA VAL A 556 4.36 12.18 -24.31
C VAL A 556 3.67 10.86 -24.03
N GLU A 557 3.46 10.04 -25.06
CA GLU A 557 2.74 8.75 -24.96
C GLU A 557 3.67 7.55 -25.18
N HIS A 558 3.60 6.61 -24.23
CA HIS A 558 4.40 5.39 -24.21
C HIS A 558 3.81 4.24 -25.07
N THR A 559 2.48 4.10 -25.17
CA THR A 559 1.83 2.88 -25.69
C THR A 559 0.99 3.06 -26.95
N ARG A 560 0.83 1.97 -27.70
CA ARG A 560 -0.01 1.91 -28.90
C ARG A 560 -1.47 2.28 -28.63
N ASN A 561 -2.00 1.92 -27.47
CA ASN A 561 -3.39 2.23 -27.13
C ASN A 561 -3.61 3.75 -26.97
N GLY A 562 -2.70 4.46 -26.30
CA GLY A 562 -2.80 5.90 -26.21
C GLY A 562 -2.50 6.60 -27.54
N TYR A 563 -1.54 6.08 -28.31
CA TYR A 563 -1.27 6.53 -29.67
C TYR A 563 -2.54 6.48 -30.54
N ASN A 564 -3.23 5.34 -30.58
CA ASN A 564 -4.44 5.15 -31.40
C ASN A 564 -5.56 6.11 -30.96
N ARG A 565 -5.68 6.40 -29.66
CA ARG A 565 -6.68 7.36 -29.16
C ARG A 565 -6.34 8.79 -29.57
N LEU A 566 -5.06 9.17 -29.54
CA LEU A 566 -4.60 10.47 -30.05
C LEU A 566 -4.80 10.58 -31.56
N GLU A 567 -4.49 9.52 -32.31
CA GLU A 567 -4.73 9.42 -33.75
C GLU A 567 -6.23 9.60 -34.07
N ALA A 568 -7.12 8.93 -33.34
CA ALA A 568 -8.57 9.09 -33.53
C ALA A 568 -9.05 10.53 -33.27
N VAL A 569 -8.50 11.23 -32.27
CA VAL A 569 -8.80 12.65 -32.03
C VAL A 569 -8.27 13.49 -33.21
N GLN A 570 -7.04 13.25 -33.65
CA GLN A 570 -6.45 13.95 -34.79
C GLN A 570 -7.24 13.71 -36.08
N GLU A 571 -7.70 12.50 -36.36
CA GLU A 571 -8.52 12.18 -37.53
C GLU A 571 -9.85 12.93 -37.52
N LYS A 572 -10.49 13.00 -36.34
CA LYS A 572 -11.76 13.69 -36.09
C LYS A 572 -11.63 15.20 -36.31
N PHE A 573 -10.58 15.82 -35.80
CA PHE A 573 -10.41 17.29 -35.82
C PHE A 573 -9.38 17.82 -36.81
N LYS A 574 -8.70 16.93 -37.55
CA LYS A 574 -7.58 17.21 -38.48
C LYS A 574 -6.33 17.82 -37.84
N LYS A 575 -6.30 17.91 -36.51
CA LYS A 575 -5.18 18.41 -35.70
C LYS A 575 -5.33 17.93 -34.26
N LEU A 576 -4.28 18.10 -33.48
CA LEU A 576 -4.33 18.10 -32.02
C LEU A 576 -4.34 19.55 -31.51
N ALA A 577 -4.64 19.75 -30.22
CA ALA A 577 -4.51 21.04 -29.56
C ALA A 577 -3.05 21.34 -29.19
N PHE A 578 -2.30 20.31 -28.82
CA PHE A 578 -0.88 20.38 -28.45
C PHE A 578 -0.06 19.35 -29.23
N PRO A 579 1.25 19.54 -29.40
CA PRO A 579 2.13 18.47 -29.87
C PRO A 579 2.05 17.25 -28.93
N ALA A 580 1.95 16.07 -29.53
CA ALA A 580 1.99 14.81 -28.78
C ALA A 580 3.13 13.93 -29.31
N ALA A 581 4.22 13.85 -28.57
CA ALA A 581 5.32 12.96 -28.89
C ALA A 581 4.96 11.53 -28.49
N SER A 582 5.43 10.54 -29.25
CA SER A 582 5.16 9.14 -28.88
C SER A 582 6.25 8.19 -29.34
N ILE A 583 6.61 7.26 -28.46
CA ILE A 583 7.48 6.11 -28.78
C ILE A 583 6.67 4.85 -29.12
N ALA A 584 5.34 4.92 -29.09
CA ALA A 584 4.44 3.79 -29.19
C ALA A 584 4.60 2.91 -30.45
N VAL A 585 5.20 3.49 -31.50
CA VAL A 585 5.41 2.85 -32.81
C VAL A 585 6.86 2.95 -33.28
N SER A 586 7.78 3.32 -32.39
CA SER A 586 9.21 3.33 -32.71
C SER A 586 9.71 1.94 -33.05
N ASN A 587 10.82 1.85 -33.77
CA ASN A 587 11.41 0.58 -34.17
C ASN A 587 11.84 -0.24 -32.95
N ILE A 588 12.47 0.40 -31.95
CA ILE A 588 12.87 -0.23 -30.67
C ILE A 588 11.67 -0.90 -30.00
N LYS A 589 10.54 -0.19 -29.90
CA LYS A 589 9.34 -0.72 -29.26
C LYS A 589 8.66 -1.81 -30.11
N ARG A 590 8.57 -1.61 -31.43
CA ARG A 590 7.91 -2.58 -32.32
C ARG A 590 8.67 -3.90 -32.45
N GLU A 591 10.00 -3.85 -32.53
CA GLU A 591 10.83 -5.02 -32.80
C GLU A 591 11.34 -5.68 -31.51
N GLY A 592 11.79 -4.89 -30.54
CA GLY A 592 12.33 -5.37 -29.27
C GLY A 592 11.24 -5.73 -28.24
N GLU A 593 10.47 -4.72 -27.79
CA GLU A 593 9.48 -4.89 -26.72
C GLU A 593 8.45 -5.99 -27.03
N SER A 594 7.96 -6.03 -28.27
CA SER A 594 6.86 -6.93 -28.65
C SER A 594 7.19 -8.41 -28.53
N ARG A 595 8.48 -8.77 -28.63
CA ARG A 595 8.99 -10.14 -28.43
C ARG A 595 9.02 -10.49 -26.95
N GLU A 596 9.57 -9.62 -26.11
CA GLU A 596 9.62 -9.88 -24.68
C GLU A 596 8.22 -9.84 -24.03
N VAL A 597 7.31 -9.02 -24.57
CA VAL A 597 5.90 -9.06 -24.19
C VAL A 597 5.27 -10.41 -24.54
N SER A 598 5.55 -11.02 -25.71
CA SER A 598 4.98 -12.34 -26.03
C SER A 598 5.49 -13.43 -25.10
N ILE A 599 6.77 -13.42 -24.78
CA ILE A 599 7.39 -14.35 -23.82
C ILE A 599 6.76 -14.19 -22.44
N SER A 600 6.59 -12.95 -21.97
CA SER A 600 5.97 -12.64 -20.68
C SER A 600 4.51 -13.12 -20.59
N ILE A 601 3.73 -12.95 -21.67
CA ILE A 601 2.36 -13.49 -21.78
C ILE A 601 2.36 -15.01 -21.63
N LEU A 602 3.21 -15.71 -22.41
CA LEU A 602 3.27 -17.17 -22.38
C LEU A 602 3.72 -17.68 -21.02
N HIS A 603 4.75 -17.08 -20.43
CA HIS A 603 5.23 -17.43 -19.11
C HIS A 603 4.14 -17.28 -18.03
N ALA A 604 3.37 -16.18 -18.08
CA ALA A 604 2.30 -15.96 -17.14
C ALA A 604 1.17 -17.00 -17.30
N ILE A 605 0.74 -17.29 -18.53
CA ILE A 605 -0.26 -18.33 -18.78
C ILE A 605 0.25 -19.70 -18.32
N GLU A 606 1.49 -20.05 -18.68
CA GLU A 606 2.12 -21.33 -18.34
C GLU A 606 2.21 -21.54 -16.83
N SER A 607 2.60 -20.50 -16.09
CA SER A 607 2.63 -20.51 -14.62
C SER A 607 1.26 -20.80 -14.01
N ILE A 608 0.21 -20.14 -14.50
CA ILE A 608 -1.16 -20.39 -14.01
C ILE A 608 -1.62 -21.80 -14.37
N LEU A 609 -1.36 -22.27 -15.59
CA LEU A 609 -1.71 -23.62 -16.00
C LEU A 609 -1.02 -24.65 -15.10
N HIS A 610 0.28 -24.50 -14.82
CA HIS A 610 1.00 -25.39 -13.92
C HIS A 610 0.41 -25.37 -12.50
N GLY A 611 0.07 -24.18 -11.97
CA GLY A 611 -0.64 -24.05 -10.69
C GLY A 611 -2.01 -24.76 -10.69
N LEU A 612 -2.66 -24.91 -11.84
CA LEU A 612 -3.90 -25.67 -12.02
C LEU A 612 -3.68 -27.16 -12.34
N GLY A 613 -2.44 -27.64 -12.43
CA GLY A 613 -2.13 -28.99 -12.90
C GLY A 613 -2.50 -29.19 -14.37
N ARG A 614 -2.23 -28.20 -15.22
CA ARG A 614 -2.48 -28.16 -16.67
C ARG A 614 -1.20 -27.75 -17.39
N VAL A 615 -1.12 -27.98 -18.71
CA VAL A 615 0.07 -27.67 -19.53
C VAL A 615 -0.33 -27.14 -20.91
N PHE A 616 0.55 -26.36 -21.53
CA PHE A 616 0.34 -25.82 -22.89
C PHE A 616 0.27 -26.91 -23.97
N SER A 617 1.10 -27.95 -23.88
CA SER A 617 1.21 -29.02 -24.90
C SER A 617 -0.08 -29.82 -25.12
N GLN A 618 -1.08 -29.67 -24.25
CA GLN A 618 -2.38 -30.30 -24.35
C GLN A 618 -3.49 -29.33 -24.80
N ARG A 619 -3.15 -28.10 -25.20
CA ARG A 619 -4.10 -27.04 -25.55
C ARG A 619 -4.25 -26.91 -27.06
N ARG A 620 -5.44 -26.45 -27.48
CA ARG A 620 -5.71 -25.96 -28.84
C ARG A 620 -6.00 -24.48 -28.74
N VAL A 621 -5.09 -23.66 -29.25
CA VAL A 621 -5.02 -22.23 -28.97
C VAL A 621 -5.49 -21.42 -30.17
N LEU A 622 -6.33 -20.42 -29.90
CA LEU A 622 -6.68 -19.35 -30.83
C LEU A 622 -6.05 -18.03 -30.37
N VAL A 623 -5.28 -17.40 -31.24
CA VAL A 623 -4.74 -16.05 -31.02
C VAL A 623 -5.55 -15.03 -31.82
N LEU A 624 -6.11 -14.05 -31.11
CA LEU A 624 -6.77 -12.89 -31.72
C LEU A 624 -5.73 -11.77 -31.89
N GLY A 625 -5.52 -11.29 -33.11
CA GLY A 625 -4.46 -10.36 -33.46
C GLY A 625 -3.18 -11.06 -33.90
N SER A 626 -3.30 -12.22 -34.55
CA SER A 626 -2.18 -13.12 -34.86
C SER A 626 -1.12 -12.53 -35.82
N CYS A 627 -1.45 -11.49 -36.58
CA CYS A 627 -0.52 -10.81 -37.47
C CYS A 627 0.08 -9.52 -36.87
N GLY A 628 -0.34 -9.10 -35.67
CA GLY A 628 0.23 -7.96 -34.95
C GLY A 628 1.68 -8.19 -34.49
N ALA A 629 2.35 -7.16 -33.97
CA ALA A 629 3.73 -7.28 -33.50
C ALA A 629 3.90 -8.35 -32.42
N ILE A 630 3.10 -8.28 -31.35
CA ILE A 630 3.06 -9.29 -30.28
C ILE A 630 2.50 -10.63 -30.81
N GLY A 631 1.43 -10.56 -31.62
CA GLY A 631 0.75 -11.74 -32.14
C GLY A 631 1.64 -12.65 -32.97
N ARG A 632 2.47 -12.09 -33.87
CA ARG A 632 3.38 -12.91 -34.69
C ARG A 632 4.39 -13.67 -33.83
N ASN A 633 4.95 -13.03 -32.82
CA ASN A 633 5.87 -13.69 -31.89
C ASN A 633 5.15 -14.80 -31.09
N LEU A 634 3.95 -14.51 -30.56
CA LEU A 634 3.12 -15.52 -29.89
C LEU A 634 2.84 -16.72 -30.78
N MET A 635 2.51 -16.51 -32.06
CA MET A 635 2.20 -17.60 -32.98
C MET A 635 3.42 -18.49 -33.24
N GLU A 636 4.60 -17.91 -33.44
CA GLU A 636 5.83 -18.69 -33.63
C GLU A 636 6.22 -19.47 -32.36
N ASP A 637 6.21 -18.82 -31.20
CA ASP A 637 6.55 -19.44 -29.92
C ASP A 637 5.55 -20.56 -29.54
N LEU A 638 4.25 -20.32 -29.76
CA LEU A 638 3.21 -21.33 -29.55
C LEU A 638 3.37 -22.50 -30.52
N ALA A 639 3.59 -22.24 -31.81
CA ALA A 639 3.78 -23.31 -32.78
C ALA A 639 4.94 -24.23 -32.41
N ALA A 640 6.02 -23.69 -31.84
CA ALA A 640 7.13 -24.47 -31.31
C ALA A 640 6.75 -25.28 -30.05
N LYS A 641 5.89 -24.74 -29.17
CA LYS A 641 5.46 -25.39 -27.92
C LYS A 641 4.36 -26.44 -28.07
N ILE A 642 3.38 -26.21 -28.96
CA ILE A 642 2.14 -27.01 -29.04
C ILE A 642 1.90 -27.65 -30.43
N GLY A 643 2.75 -27.38 -31.41
CA GLY A 643 2.55 -27.80 -32.80
C GLY A 643 1.64 -26.85 -33.58
N ALA A 644 1.95 -26.62 -34.86
CA ALA A 644 1.21 -25.68 -35.70
C ALA A 644 -0.23 -26.14 -35.98
N GLU A 645 -0.50 -27.44 -35.93
CA GLU A 645 -1.82 -28.04 -36.09
C GLU A 645 -2.77 -27.75 -34.93
N ASN A 646 -2.24 -27.36 -33.76
CA ASN A 646 -3.00 -26.98 -32.57
C ASN A 646 -3.17 -25.47 -32.41
N LEU A 647 -2.74 -24.71 -33.41
CA LEU A 647 -2.73 -23.25 -33.38
C LEU A 647 -3.67 -22.68 -34.45
N LEU A 648 -4.45 -21.68 -34.06
CA LEU A 648 -5.32 -20.91 -34.92
C LEU A 648 -5.06 -19.42 -34.73
N GLY A 649 -5.15 -18.66 -35.82
CA GLY A 649 -5.01 -17.20 -35.81
C GLY A 649 -6.20 -16.49 -36.42
N VAL A 650 -6.56 -15.34 -35.84
CA VAL A 650 -7.50 -14.39 -36.44
C VAL A 650 -6.88 -13.01 -36.47
N ASP A 651 -6.77 -12.43 -37.65
CA ASP A 651 -6.33 -11.06 -37.85
C ASP A 651 -6.86 -10.50 -39.17
N VAL A 652 -7.30 -9.25 -39.22
CA VAL A 652 -7.90 -8.65 -40.42
C VAL A 652 -6.97 -8.68 -41.64
N VAL A 653 -5.65 -8.69 -41.42
CA VAL A 653 -4.64 -8.76 -42.49
C VAL A 653 -4.16 -10.18 -42.82
N ALA A 654 -4.74 -11.22 -42.20
CA ALA A 654 -4.35 -12.61 -42.43
C ALA A 654 -4.49 -13.00 -43.91
N ASP A 655 -3.48 -13.70 -44.44
CA ASP A 655 -3.42 -14.14 -45.84
C ASP A 655 -3.59 -15.66 -46.02
N GLY A 656 -3.64 -16.42 -44.92
CA GLY A 656 -3.84 -17.87 -44.91
C GLY A 656 -2.65 -18.68 -45.40
N LYS A 657 -1.46 -18.07 -45.59
CA LYS A 657 -0.28 -18.75 -46.15
C LYS A 657 0.68 -19.30 -45.09
N ARG A 658 0.29 -19.26 -43.81
CA ARG A 658 1.11 -19.69 -42.67
C ARG A 658 0.98 -21.20 -42.42
N LYS A 659 1.90 -21.75 -41.60
CA LYS A 659 1.94 -23.17 -41.21
C LYS A 659 0.79 -23.61 -40.28
N TRP A 660 0.07 -22.65 -39.71
CA TRP A 660 -1.12 -22.82 -38.87
C TRP A 660 -2.36 -22.28 -39.58
N LEU A 661 -3.55 -22.65 -39.10
CA LEU A 661 -4.80 -22.15 -39.68
C LEU A 661 -5.04 -20.69 -39.28
N GLU A 662 -5.07 -19.79 -40.25
CA GLU A 662 -5.24 -18.35 -40.01
C GLU A 662 -6.31 -17.75 -40.93
N THR A 663 -7.18 -16.88 -40.40
CA THR A 663 -8.27 -16.26 -41.17
C THR A 663 -8.52 -14.80 -40.79
N GLN A 664 -9.23 -14.04 -41.66
CA GLN A 664 -9.48 -12.62 -41.40
C GLN A 664 -10.51 -12.34 -40.29
N SER A 665 -11.28 -13.34 -39.89
CA SER A 665 -12.32 -13.17 -38.87
C SER A 665 -12.70 -14.51 -38.27
N ILE A 666 -13.16 -14.49 -37.01
CA ILE A 666 -13.65 -15.71 -36.32
C ILE A 666 -14.71 -16.46 -37.14
N SER A 667 -15.58 -15.75 -37.86
CA SER A 667 -16.66 -16.36 -38.66
C SER A 667 -16.15 -17.14 -39.88
N LYS A 668 -14.90 -16.93 -40.29
CA LYS A 668 -14.26 -17.65 -41.40
C LYS A 668 -13.53 -18.92 -40.94
N LEU A 669 -13.34 -19.11 -39.63
CA LEU A 669 -12.78 -20.34 -39.11
C LEU A 669 -13.77 -21.50 -39.32
N PRO A 670 -13.33 -22.68 -39.78
CA PRO A 670 -14.19 -23.85 -39.86
C PRO A 670 -14.77 -24.19 -38.47
N GLU A 671 -16.09 -24.41 -38.38
CA GLU A 671 -16.78 -24.65 -37.10
C GLU A 671 -16.20 -25.85 -36.35
N ARG A 672 -15.79 -26.90 -37.07
CA ARG A 672 -15.12 -28.08 -36.48
C ARG A 672 -13.88 -27.69 -35.68
N GLU A 673 -13.11 -26.72 -36.19
CA GLU A 673 -11.88 -26.26 -35.58
C GLU A 673 -12.16 -25.26 -34.44
N LEU A 674 -13.08 -24.31 -34.67
CA LEU A 674 -13.50 -23.32 -33.68
C LEU A 674 -14.05 -23.97 -32.40
N TYR A 675 -14.91 -24.99 -32.54
CA TYR A 675 -15.53 -25.67 -31.41
C TYR A 675 -14.64 -26.72 -30.73
N ASN A 676 -13.38 -26.83 -31.14
CA ASN A 676 -12.39 -27.70 -30.49
C ASN A 676 -11.29 -26.91 -29.73
N ILE A 677 -11.34 -25.58 -29.77
CA ILE A 677 -10.45 -24.69 -29.02
C ILE A 677 -10.78 -24.78 -27.54
N ASP A 678 -9.73 -24.89 -26.72
CA ASP A 678 -9.85 -24.71 -25.27
C ASP A 678 -9.14 -23.44 -24.77
N MET A 679 -8.35 -22.73 -25.57
CA MET A 679 -7.67 -21.52 -25.12
C MET A 679 -7.74 -20.38 -26.14
N ILE A 680 -8.07 -19.18 -25.66
CA ILE A 680 -8.14 -17.96 -26.47
C ILE A 680 -7.23 -16.90 -25.85
N ILE A 681 -6.25 -16.44 -26.63
CA ILE A 681 -5.30 -15.39 -26.24
C ILE A 681 -5.60 -14.14 -27.07
N GLY A 682 -5.86 -13.02 -26.41
CA GLY A 682 -6.20 -11.74 -27.05
C GLY A 682 -5.04 -10.75 -27.08
N VAL A 683 -4.63 -10.31 -28.27
CA VAL A 683 -3.64 -9.24 -28.49
C VAL A 683 -4.05 -8.31 -29.65
N ILE A 684 -5.36 -8.14 -29.86
CA ILE A 684 -5.96 -7.42 -31.00
C ILE A 684 -6.42 -6.00 -30.64
N GLY A 685 -6.50 -5.65 -29.35
CA GLY A 685 -6.90 -4.29 -28.91
C GLY A 685 -8.38 -3.94 -29.08
N ILE A 686 -9.21 -4.87 -29.58
CA ILE A 686 -10.66 -4.69 -29.79
C ILE A 686 -11.41 -5.99 -29.52
N SER A 687 -12.68 -5.90 -29.08
CA SER A 687 -13.47 -7.10 -28.81
C SER A 687 -14.17 -7.64 -30.05
N VAL A 688 -13.60 -8.71 -30.63
CA VAL A 688 -14.14 -9.37 -31.84
C VAL A 688 -15.09 -10.56 -31.54
N LEU A 689 -15.10 -11.02 -30.28
CA LEU A 689 -16.00 -12.05 -29.77
C LEU A 689 -17.31 -11.40 -29.28
N THR A 690 -18.24 -11.14 -30.20
CA THR A 690 -19.58 -10.63 -29.87
C THR A 690 -20.37 -11.61 -29.00
N GLU A 691 -21.36 -11.15 -28.23
CA GLU A 691 -22.27 -11.97 -27.42
C GLU A 691 -22.77 -13.22 -28.18
N ALA A 692 -23.33 -13.05 -29.38
CA ALA A 692 -23.84 -14.18 -30.19
C ALA A 692 -22.77 -15.23 -30.55
N LYS A 693 -21.50 -14.82 -30.72
CA LYS A 693 -20.38 -15.73 -31.00
C LYS A 693 -19.92 -16.45 -29.73
N ILE A 694 -19.92 -15.75 -28.59
CA ILE A 694 -19.60 -16.34 -27.28
C ILE A 694 -20.62 -17.43 -26.94
N GLU A 695 -21.91 -17.15 -27.09
CA GLU A 695 -22.96 -18.15 -26.81
C GLU A 695 -22.80 -19.40 -27.70
N LYS A 696 -22.61 -19.21 -29.01
CA LYS A 696 -22.36 -20.33 -29.94
C LYS A 696 -21.12 -21.13 -29.56
N LEU A 697 -20.02 -20.45 -29.23
CA LEU A 697 -18.79 -21.08 -28.79
C LEU A 697 -19.08 -21.94 -27.55
N ILE A 698 -19.73 -21.41 -26.52
CA ILE A 698 -19.96 -22.12 -25.26
C ILE A 698 -20.90 -23.33 -25.44
N ILE A 699 -22.00 -23.17 -26.19
CA ILE A 699 -22.97 -24.24 -26.45
C ILE A 699 -22.31 -25.39 -27.22
N HIS A 700 -21.58 -25.07 -28.30
CA HIS A 700 -21.10 -26.08 -29.24
C HIS A 700 -19.67 -26.56 -28.95
N ASN A 701 -18.93 -25.95 -28.02
CA ASN A 701 -17.57 -26.37 -27.70
C ASN A 701 -17.55 -27.83 -27.22
N ARG A 702 -16.62 -28.60 -27.77
CA ARG A 702 -16.33 -30.00 -27.41
C ARG A 702 -15.52 -30.10 -26.13
N ARG A 703 -14.86 -29.01 -25.73
CA ARG A 703 -14.05 -28.88 -24.51
C ARG A 703 -14.93 -28.35 -23.38
N ARG A 704 -14.77 -28.95 -22.19
CA ARG A 704 -15.48 -28.52 -20.98
C ARG A 704 -14.86 -27.28 -20.35
N GLU A 705 -13.54 -27.16 -20.44
CA GLU A 705 -12.77 -26.04 -19.91
C GLU A 705 -12.34 -25.14 -21.06
N ILE A 706 -12.59 -23.83 -20.94
CA ILE A 706 -12.17 -22.82 -21.91
C ILE A 706 -11.42 -21.71 -21.17
N TYR A 707 -10.21 -21.41 -21.62
CA TYR A 707 -9.30 -20.46 -21.01
C TYR A 707 -9.27 -19.17 -21.84
N PHE A 708 -9.40 -18.03 -21.18
CA PHE A 708 -9.32 -16.71 -21.77
C PHE A 708 -8.17 -15.93 -21.12
N ALA A 709 -7.24 -15.45 -21.93
CA ALA A 709 -6.12 -14.64 -21.48
C ALA A 709 -6.00 -13.37 -22.32
N SER A 710 -6.15 -12.20 -21.67
CA SER A 710 -5.79 -10.93 -22.31
C SER A 710 -4.28 -10.77 -22.23
N GLY A 711 -3.61 -10.62 -23.37
CA GLY A 711 -2.16 -10.57 -23.44
C GLY A 711 -1.58 -9.31 -22.80
N SER A 712 -1.62 -8.19 -23.55
CA SER A 712 -0.98 -6.92 -23.18
C SER A 712 -1.93 -5.71 -23.27
N THR A 713 -3.05 -5.89 -23.95
CA THR A 713 -4.04 -4.84 -24.21
C THR A 713 -5.03 -4.77 -23.06
N LYS A 714 -5.33 -3.54 -22.62
CA LYS A 714 -5.86 -3.11 -21.30
C LYS A 714 -7.29 -3.56 -20.95
N THR A 715 -7.69 -4.79 -21.32
CA THR A 715 -9.00 -5.49 -21.27
C THR A 715 -9.84 -5.48 -22.56
N ALA A 716 -9.40 -4.75 -23.60
CA ALA A 716 -10.25 -4.43 -24.76
C ALA A 716 -10.72 -5.64 -25.58
N GLU A 717 -9.96 -6.73 -25.61
CA GLU A 717 -10.30 -7.94 -26.38
C GLU A 717 -11.52 -8.68 -25.86
N PHE A 718 -11.74 -8.62 -24.55
CA PHE A 718 -12.75 -9.42 -23.87
C PHE A 718 -13.84 -8.58 -23.21
N THR A 719 -13.95 -7.29 -23.56
CA THR A 719 -15.02 -6.42 -23.07
C THR A 719 -16.42 -7.00 -23.33
N HIS A 720 -16.69 -7.56 -24.52
CA HIS A 720 -17.99 -8.21 -24.77
C HIS A 720 -18.20 -9.46 -23.91
N LEU A 721 -17.13 -10.22 -23.60
CA LEU A 721 -17.21 -11.40 -22.74
C LEU A 721 -17.51 -11.00 -21.29
N SER A 722 -16.80 -10.01 -20.74
CA SER A 722 -17.03 -9.55 -19.37
C SER A 722 -18.43 -8.95 -19.20
N GLN A 723 -18.86 -8.12 -20.15
CA GLN A 723 -20.21 -7.54 -20.18
C GLN A 723 -21.30 -8.61 -20.29
N TRP A 724 -21.11 -9.61 -21.15
CA TRP A 724 -22.06 -10.72 -21.30
C TRP A 724 -22.18 -11.56 -20.03
N LEU A 725 -21.05 -11.90 -19.39
CA LEU A 725 -21.05 -12.61 -18.11
C LEU A 725 -21.73 -11.80 -17.00
N GLN A 726 -21.47 -10.50 -16.94
CA GLN A 726 -22.08 -9.62 -15.95
C GLN A 726 -23.60 -9.47 -16.18
N LYS A 727 -24.02 -9.40 -17.45
CA LYS A 727 -25.43 -9.39 -17.85
C LYS A 727 -26.13 -10.69 -17.42
N LEU A 728 -25.50 -11.84 -17.63
CA LEU A 728 -26.04 -13.13 -17.19
C LEU A 728 -26.16 -13.20 -15.66
N GLN A 729 -25.12 -12.79 -14.92
CA GLN A 729 -25.12 -12.85 -13.45
C GLN A 729 -26.22 -11.97 -12.82
N LYS A 730 -26.59 -10.85 -13.47
CA LYS A 730 -27.64 -9.95 -13.00
C LYS A 730 -29.07 -10.44 -13.30
N GLN A 731 -29.24 -11.48 -14.11
CA GLN A 731 -30.56 -12.04 -14.43
C GLN A 731 -31.04 -12.95 -13.29
N SER A 732 -32.30 -12.77 -12.85
CA SER A 732 -32.92 -13.67 -11.87
C SER A 732 -33.15 -15.09 -12.40
N LYS A 733 -33.27 -15.24 -13.73
CA LYS A 733 -33.37 -16.51 -14.45
C LYS A 733 -32.46 -16.45 -15.68
N PRO A 734 -31.15 -16.71 -15.53
CA PRO A 734 -30.22 -16.56 -16.63
C PRO A 734 -30.46 -17.59 -17.72
N THR A 735 -30.34 -17.15 -18.98
CA THR A 735 -30.48 -18.03 -20.14
C THR A 735 -29.42 -17.76 -21.20
N ILE A 736 -28.96 -18.81 -21.88
CA ILE A 736 -28.07 -18.72 -23.06
C ILE A 736 -28.83 -19.30 -24.25
N GLN A 737 -29.09 -18.51 -25.29
CA GLN A 737 -29.99 -18.90 -26.39
C GLN A 737 -31.33 -19.51 -25.91
N LYS A 738 -31.93 -18.94 -24.86
CA LYS A 738 -33.15 -19.42 -24.19
C LYS A 738 -33.00 -20.73 -23.40
N ILE A 739 -31.81 -21.30 -23.30
CA ILE A 739 -31.53 -22.46 -22.44
C ILE A 739 -31.33 -21.94 -21.01
N PRO A 740 -32.10 -22.41 -20.01
CA PRO A 740 -31.87 -22.06 -18.61
C PRO A 740 -30.48 -22.49 -18.15
N VAL A 741 -29.77 -21.58 -17.48
CA VAL A 741 -28.45 -21.86 -16.91
C VAL A 741 -28.35 -21.41 -15.46
N GLU A 742 -27.38 -21.95 -14.74
CA GLU A 742 -26.94 -21.47 -13.43
C GLU A 742 -25.45 -21.13 -13.50
N LEU A 743 -25.03 -20.07 -12.79
CA LEU A 743 -23.66 -19.60 -12.77
C LEU A 743 -23.06 -19.72 -11.37
N ASP A 744 -21.86 -20.29 -11.28
CA ASP A 744 -21.01 -20.28 -10.09
C ASP A 744 -19.68 -19.60 -10.40
N VAL A 745 -19.31 -18.58 -9.61
CA VAL A 745 -18.10 -17.78 -9.83
C VAL A 745 -17.18 -17.94 -8.63
N THR A 746 -16.00 -18.51 -8.87
CA THR A 746 -15.00 -18.79 -7.83
C THR A 746 -13.63 -18.21 -8.21
N PRO A 747 -12.87 -17.61 -7.27
CA PRO A 747 -11.52 -17.15 -7.57
C PRO A 747 -10.60 -18.33 -7.89
N VAL A 748 -9.73 -18.17 -8.88
CA VAL A 748 -8.66 -19.12 -9.16
C VAL A 748 -7.47 -18.75 -8.30
N ARG A 749 -7.07 -19.65 -7.41
CA ARG A 749 -5.92 -19.46 -6.53
C ARG A 749 -4.79 -20.38 -6.93
N ASP A 750 -3.61 -19.81 -7.04
CA ASP A 750 -2.39 -20.60 -7.13
C ASP A 750 -2.21 -21.42 -5.84
N PRO A 751 -1.98 -22.74 -5.91
CA PRO A 751 -1.94 -23.59 -4.73
C PRO A 751 -0.70 -23.37 -3.86
N GLN A 752 0.41 -22.87 -4.44
CA GLN A 752 1.67 -22.64 -3.74
C GLN A 752 1.66 -21.29 -3.02
N THR A 753 1.33 -20.23 -3.74
CA THR A 753 1.39 -18.83 -3.27
C THR A 753 0.06 -18.35 -2.68
N ARG A 754 -1.05 -19.06 -2.92
CA ARG A 754 -2.43 -18.66 -2.59
C ARG A 754 -2.91 -17.37 -3.27
N HIS A 755 -2.10 -16.79 -4.15
CA HIS A 755 -2.44 -15.60 -4.91
C HIS A 755 -3.62 -15.87 -5.84
N ILE A 756 -4.51 -14.89 -5.97
CA ILE A 756 -5.61 -14.95 -6.94
C ILE A 756 -5.03 -14.63 -8.31
N VAL A 757 -5.11 -15.58 -9.23
CA VAL A 757 -4.55 -15.49 -10.59
C VAL A 757 -5.63 -15.38 -11.67
N GLY A 758 -6.89 -15.28 -11.27
CA GLY A 758 -8.02 -15.15 -12.17
C GLY A 758 -9.34 -15.56 -11.51
N SER A 759 -10.35 -15.80 -12.33
CA SER A 759 -11.65 -16.30 -11.89
C SER A 759 -12.11 -17.47 -12.76
N ARG A 760 -12.86 -18.40 -12.16
CA ARG A 760 -13.53 -19.48 -12.86
C ARG A 760 -15.03 -19.20 -12.82
N VAL A 761 -15.65 -19.16 -14.00
CA VAL A 761 -17.11 -19.11 -14.14
C VAL A 761 -17.59 -20.47 -14.64
N ARG A 762 -18.33 -21.18 -13.79
CA ARG A 762 -18.98 -22.44 -14.15
C ARG A 762 -20.42 -22.16 -14.57
N ILE A 763 -20.78 -22.61 -15.76
CA ILE A 763 -22.12 -22.49 -16.34
C ILE A 763 -22.74 -23.89 -16.39
N PHE A 764 -23.80 -24.12 -15.64
CA PHE A 764 -24.58 -25.37 -15.65
C PHE A 764 -25.76 -25.25 -16.60
N PHE A 765 -25.98 -26.26 -17.45
CA PHE A 765 -27.04 -26.26 -18.47
C PHE A 765 -28.23 -27.12 -18.04
N ASN A 766 -29.41 -26.50 -17.98
CA ASN A 766 -30.67 -27.13 -17.58
C ASN A 766 -31.76 -26.94 -18.67
N PRO A 767 -31.58 -27.51 -19.89
CA PRO A 767 -32.56 -27.40 -20.96
C PRO A 767 -33.90 -28.02 -20.56
N GLY A 768 -34.99 -27.35 -20.93
CA GLY A 768 -36.36 -27.83 -20.69
C GLY A 768 -36.73 -29.02 -21.59
N SER A 769 -37.84 -29.70 -21.27
CA SER A 769 -38.37 -30.82 -22.07
C SER A 769 -38.60 -30.45 -23.55
N ASP A 770 -38.98 -29.20 -23.81
CA ASP A 770 -39.37 -28.70 -25.13
C ASP A 770 -38.15 -28.25 -25.96
N GLN A 771 -36.92 -28.44 -25.45
CA GLN A 771 -35.67 -28.01 -26.05
C GLN A 771 -34.81 -29.20 -26.51
N ALA A 772 -35.42 -30.15 -27.21
CA ALA A 772 -34.80 -31.43 -27.57
C ALA A 772 -33.46 -31.30 -28.30
N GLN A 773 -33.27 -30.26 -29.11
CA GLN A 773 -32.00 -29.96 -29.79
C GLN A 773 -30.79 -29.74 -28.85
N PHE A 774 -31.04 -29.41 -27.58
CA PHE A 774 -30.02 -29.16 -26.55
C PHE A 774 -29.94 -30.27 -25.49
N ASN A 775 -30.60 -31.41 -25.70
CA ASN A 775 -30.59 -32.52 -24.73
C ASN A 775 -29.16 -33.03 -24.42
N HIS A 776 -28.23 -32.91 -25.36
CA HIS A 776 -26.81 -33.25 -25.16
C HIS A 776 -26.10 -32.36 -24.11
N LEU A 777 -26.69 -31.22 -23.73
CA LEU A 777 -26.19 -30.32 -22.70
C LEU A 777 -26.82 -30.58 -21.33
N LYS A 778 -27.88 -31.39 -21.22
CA LYS A 778 -28.61 -31.59 -19.97
C LYS A 778 -27.71 -32.17 -18.87
N GLY A 779 -27.59 -31.47 -17.75
CA GLY A 779 -26.73 -31.87 -16.63
C GLY A 779 -25.23 -31.72 -16.93
N THR A 780 -24.86 -31.06 -18.04
CA THR A 780 -23.48 -30.72 -18.35
C THR A 780 -23.13 -29.32 -17.85
N PHE A 781 -21.83 -29.03 -17.80
CA PHE A 781 -21.33 -27.71 -17.46
C PHE A 781 -20.23 -27.26 -18.42
N ARG A 782 -19.93 -25.96 -18.39
CA ARG A 782 -18.75 -25.35 -18.99
C ARG A 782 -18.03 -24.52 -17.95
N ASP A 783 -16.71 -24.70 -17.87
CA ASP A 783 -15.85 -23.89 -17.02
C ASP A 783 -15.10 -22.88 -17.90
N LEU A 784 -15.32 -21.60 -17.63
CA LEU A 784 -14.59 -20.50 -18.25
C LEU A 784 -13.54 -19.99 -17.27
N TYR A 785 -12.27 -20.16 -17.60
CA TYR A 785 -11.15 -19.64 -16.83
C TYR A 785 -10.74 -18.28 -17.38
N LEU A 786 -11.01 -17.23 -16.59
CA LEU A 786 -10.67 -15.86 -16.88
C LEU A 786 -9.30 -15.54 -16.26
N LEU A 787 -8.24 -15.85 -16.99
CA LEU A 787 -6.86 -15.70 -16.51
C LEU A 787 -6.52 -14.22 -16.32
N GLY A 788 -5.85 -13.87 -15.23
CA GLY A 788 -5.58 -12.48 -14.85
C GLY A 788 -6.85 -11.63 -14.66
N GLY A 789 -8.03 -12.25 -14.53
CA GLY A 789 -9.31 -11.54 -14.51
C GLY A 789 -9.60 -10.78 -15.80
N LEU A 790 -9.10 -11.27 -16.95
CA LEU A 790 -9.14 -10.62 -18.27
C LEU A 790 -8.36 -9.30 -18.37
N THR A 791 -7.56 -8.98 -17.35
CA THR A 791 -6.58 -7.88 -17.43
C THR A 791 -5.30 -8.33 -18.13
N PRO A 792 -4.43 -7.41 -18.61
CA PRO A 792 -3.17 -7.76 -19.24
C PRO A 792 -2.32 -8.72 -18.41
N ILE A 793 -2.19 -9.96 -18.89
CA ILE A 793 -1.60 -11.06 -18.11
C ILE A 793 -0.08 -10.96 -18.01
N ASN A 794 0.57 -10.25 -18.93
CA ASN A 794 2.02 -10.03 -18.90
C ASN A 794 2.47 -9.30 -17.62
N PHE A 795 1.61 -8.47 -17.01
CA PHE A 795 1.91 -7.76 -15.77
C PHE A 795 1.56 -8.55 -14.50
N LEU A 796 1.07 -9.79 -14.60
CA LEU A 796 0.67 -10.56 -13.41
C LEU A 796 1.86 -10.95 -12.53
N PHE A 797 3.02 -11.21 -13.15
CA PHE A 797 4.25 -11.60 -12.46
C PHE A 797 5.35 -10.55 -12.67
N TYR A 798 6.09 -10.64 -13.78
CA TYR A 798 7.35 -9.88 -13.96
C TYR A 798 7.29 -8.80 -15.05
N GLY A 799 6.27 -8.77 -15.93
CA GLY A 799 6.24 -7.82 -17.02
C GLY A 799 7.33 -8.07 -18.07
N VAL A 800 7.79 -7.00 -18.71
CA VAL A 800 8.95 -7.01 -19.62
C VAL A 800 10.22 -6.81 -18.77
N PRO A 801 11.30 -7.58 -19.00
CA PRO A 801 12.54 -7.47 -18.21
C PRO A 801 13.18 -6.07 -18.28
N THR A 802 13.89 -5.70 -17.22
CA THR A 802 14.62 -4.41 -17.10
C THR A 802 15.54 -4.16 -18.29
N GLU A 803 16.26 -5.17 -18.79
CA GLU A 803 17.19 -5.05 -19.92
C GLU A 803 16.53 -4.48 -21.19
N THR A 804 15.29 -4.86 -21.47
CA THR A 804 14.54 -4.32 -22.62
C THR A 804 13.85 -3.00 -22.27
N MET A 805 13.34 -2.89 -21.05
CA MET A 805 12.65 -1.67 -20.61
C MET A 805 13.59 -0.48 -20.47
N ASP A 806 14.89 -0.70 -20.19
CA ASP A 806 15.91 0.34 -20.07
C ASP A 806 15.97 1.20 -21.34
N SER A 807 16.29 0.60 -22.49
CA SER A 807 16.39 1.33 -23.75
C SER A 807 15.05 1.97 -24.18
N ILE A 808 13.91 1.35 -23.84
CA ILE A 808 12.57 1.89 -24.14
C ILE A 808 12.29 3.16 -23.31
N LEU A 809 12.55 3.11 -22.01
CA LEU A 809 12.34 4.25 -21.11
C LEU A 809 13.38 5.34 -21.34
N ALA A 810 14.60 4.98 -21.74
CA ALA A 810 15.61 5.91 -22.22
C ALA A 810 15.10 6.69 -23.44
N GLN A 811 14.53 6.00 -24.45
CA GLN A 811 13.92 6.66 -25.61
C GLN A 811 12.72 7.54 -25.22
N LEU A 812 11.90 7.11 -24.26
CA LEU A 812 10.78 7.90 -23.74
C LEU A 812 11.26 9.24 -23.14
N LEU A 813 12.30 9.18 -22.29
CA LEU A 813 12.84 10.39 -21.65
C LEU A 813 13.61 11.26 -22.65
N GLN A 814 14.32 10.64 -23.59
CA GLN A 814 15.05 11.37 -24.63
C GLN A 814 14.09 12.19 -25.50
N VAL A 815 13.00 11.59 -25.98
CA VAL A 815 12.02 12.33 -26.81
C VAL A 815 11.26 13.36 -25.99
N ALA A 816 10.97 13.08 -24.71
CA ALA A 816 10.36 14.05 -23.80
C ALA A 816 11.26 15.28 -23.61
N ALA A 817 12.55 15.05 -23.29
CA ALA A 817 13.55 16.10 -23.11
C ALA A 817 13.74 16.90 -24.40
N GLY A 818 13.92 16.21 -25.52
CA GLY A 818 14.06 16.83 -26.84
C GLY A 818 12.88 17.72 -27.22
N THR A 819 11.66 17.23 -27.00
CA THR A 819 10.42 17.99 -27.27
C THR A 819 10.38 19.27 -26.44
N VAL A 820 10.71 19.17 -25.15
CA VAL A 820 10.74 20.32 -24.23
C VAL A 820 11.82 21.32 -24.61
N THR A 821 13.05 20.87 -24.85
CA THR A 821 14.19 21.72 -25.20
C THR A 821 13.89 22.55 -26.44
N ARG A 822 13.32 21.95 -27.50
CA ARG A 822 12.92 22.69 -28.70
C ARG A 822 11.90 23.78 -28.42
N LEU A 823 10.90 23.48 -27.60
CA LEU A 823 9.88 24.47 -27.23
C LEU A 823 10.48 25.60 -26.37
N GLN A 824 11.49 25.31 -25.54
CA GLN A 824 12.24 26.33 -24.79
C GLN A 824 13.12 27.20 -25.71
N GLU A 825 13.69 26.61 -26.77
CA GLU A 825 14.46 27.31 -27.82
C GLU A 825 13.57 28.10 -28.80
N GLY A 826 12.24 28.09 -28.61
CA GLY A 826 11.30 28.80 -29.47
C GLY A 826 10.96 28.07 -30.78
N VAL A 827 11.42 26.83 -30.95
CA VAL A 827 11.07 25.98 -32.10
C VAL A 827 9.62 25.51 -31.95
N ARG A 828 8.76 25.91 -32.87
CA ARG A 828 7.35 25.50 -32.88
C ARG A 828 7.22 24.09 -33.44
N LEU A 829 6.87 23.14 -32.59
CA LEU A 829 6.43 21.81 -33.01
C LEU A 829 4.97 21.85 -33.46
N PRO A 830 4.59 21.12 -34.54
CA PRO A 830 3.22 21.11 -35.01
C PRO A 830 2.32 20.39 -34.01
N ALA A 831 1.10 20.92 -33.80
CA ALA A 831 0.08 20.35 -32.93
C ALA A 831 -0.56 19.11 -33.59
N ARG A 832 0.23 18.04 -33.66
CA ARG A 832 -0.11 16.74 -34.25
C ARG A 832 0.61 15.64 -33.47
N LEU A 833 0.27 14.40 -33.79
CA LEU A 833 0.98 13.22 -33.31
C LEU A 833 2.37 13.14 -33.96
N LEU A 834 3.42 13.07 -33.14
CA LEU A 834 4.83 13.05 -33.50
C LEU A 834 5.46 11.75 -33.03
N ALA A 835 5.37 10.70 -33.84
CA ALA A 835 5.95 9.41 -33.50
C ALA A 835 7.44 9.35 -33.83
N VAL A 836 8.22 8.79 -32.89
CA VAL A 836 9.64 8.52 -33.09
C VAL A 836 9.82 7.52 -34.24
N ASP A 837 10.79 7.78 -35.12
CA ASP A 837 11.11 7.07 -36.36
C ASP A 837 10.13 7.31 -37.53
N HIS A 838 9.06 8.09 -37.33
CA HIS A 838 8.06 8.38 -38.39
C HIS A 838 7.90 9.87 -38.66
N GLN A 839 7.78 10.68 -37.61
CA GLN A 839 7.67 12.14 -37.70
C GLN A 839 8.81 12.86 -37.00
N VAL A 840 9.40 12.23 -35.98
CA VAL A 840 10.55 12.77 -35.24
C VAL A 840 11.61 11.72 -35.01
N ASP A 841 12.86 12.14 -34.80
CA ASP A 841 13.92 11.27 -34.25
C ASP A 841 13.81 11.18 -32.71
N PRO A 842 14.61 10.31 -32.03
CA PRO A 842 14.61 10.20 -30.58
C PRO A 842 14.94 11.50 -29.84
N ASP A 843 15.73 12.39 -30.46
CA ASP A 843 16.02 13.70 -29.90
C ASP A 843 14.88 14.68 -30.11
N GLY A 844 13.80 14.34 -30.83
CA GLY A 844 12.62 15.19 -31.10
C GLY A 844 12.72 16.09 -32.35
N ASN A 845 13.71 15.89 -33.22
CA ASN A 845 13.83 16.63 -34.49
C ASN A 845 12.81 16.12 -35.48
N LEU A 846 12.17 17.01 -36.23
CA LEU A 846 11.28 16.62 -37.32
C LEU A 846 12.06 15.88 -38.41
N LEU A 847 11.60 14.68 -38.76
CA LEU A 847 12.10 13.93 -39.91
C LEU A 847 11.59 14.56 -41.21
N LYS A 848 12.42 14.50 -42.25
CA LYS A 848 12.14 15.08 -43.57
C LYS A 848 11.19 14.23 -44.39
#